data_AF-A0A851IA49-F1
#
_entry.id   AF-A0A851IA49-F1
#
_cell.length_a   1.000
_cell.length_b   1.000
_cell.length_c   1.000
_cell.angle_alpha   90.00
_cell.angle_beta   90.00
_cell.angle_gamma   90.00
#
_symmetry.space_group_name_H-M   'P 1'
#
loop_
_entity.id
_entity.type
_entity.pdbx_description
1 polymer ?
#
loop_
_entity_poly.entity_id
_entity_poly.type
_entity_poly.pdbx_seq_one_letter_code
_entity_poly.pdbx_strand_id
1 'polypeptide(L)'
;MSILVKKSEPNNLINTEEKNDNFLEITEYKENLEFEVLETFSEKISDFIEKNDYQKVIEFTEKQLYLLNQAFTDESEKIKIQNTDFHFELPLKRKNKDIIGNINELIINEKVKFHNFFIYLKQELSNCKKFYFIVSFIKYSGIQLLISTLDELEKQGIQGEIITSVYLNITDSKALRKLLSYKNIKVKIYNNSSESFHTKAYLFEKEKYHSVIIGSSNISQSALYSAEEWNVKLTDSSFFNIYEKSLNQFGKLWHSNEAIELTEDFIDEYEKYKNSISTQNTFDYRKTKIKQKDEFIPNSMQKRVLEKLKETRENRNKKGLVISATGTGKTYLAAMDVKQFFEVDFNTENKLFKINDKKPKISNIKFLFIAHREELLENAMNVFSRILKIDKNEFGRIYGGLKEINKNMIFASIQSLRNCYNEFKLDFFDYIIVDEFHHSMSDTYLKTLSYFQSKFLLGLTATPKRMDGKDILSLCDYNVVDEIGIKEALEEDLIVPFHYFGVNDYTINYDNIPYKNGKYNEKVLLENLLLNARTDYIVEKINKFGFDGDKLSAVAFCQNIEHAFFIKEEFTNKGYKSAVITANTSSNDRAEILEKFKNKKIEILCVVDILNEGIDIPTINLLLFLRPTMSSTIFIQQIGRGLRKAENKDFVTIIDFIGNHKKDYLLINYFSNEVDNKDTLFTKKEKIINEIKNQFSNIPKSCYVELDRVCQNRIIEKIEKINFSSKNILKELYLNYKQEIGKSENEILKVSDFDTNIELFQELSLKLDSFYNAQLQFEKPQILKQNKISLNSKEIEFLAYLEKKLTLVEPFTYLIINYLINNDFITSEIIINEYKNYFNIKNNFEKEYVINRIFKELVEDKILEQDLNNPDSFKFYKKYNNLFKVKNDNKKEINQKLINLDNSQNLNYNFKIRLKDLLYLGLAEFNKNNDLSIFNENILIPYKKYKRVELQILLDSKVPKGSWRAGYANTDKDICLFATIDKTHILQENLKYDNSLFADNLIQWISQPKTAHNSNVGKMFTNHSELGYNVHIFIRKYAFMNNNKTNPFIYLGKANYYKSYGDKPMRILWKLDEKIPQELIYELYNLD
;
A
#
# COMPACT_ATOMS: atom_id res chain seq x y z
N MET A 1 -8.31 36.84 -34.10
CA MET A 1 -9.05 38.10 -33.85
C MET A 1 -8.90 38.46 -32.38
N SER A 2 -8.56 39.70 -32.06
CA SER A 2 -8.57 40.24 -30.69
C SER A 2 -9.89 40.98 -30.46
N ILE A 3 -10.71 40.53 -29.53
CA ILE A 3 -11.87 41.31 -29.05
C ILE A 3 -11.38 42.27 -27.97
N LEU A 4 -11.43 43.57 -28.27
CA LEU A 4 -11.11 44.63 -27.32
C LEU A 4 -12.32 44.85 -26.40
N VAL A 5 -12.17 44.58 -25.11
CA VAL A 5 -13.16 44.93 -24.08
C VAL A 5 -12.80 46.28 -23.47
N LYS A 6 -13.71 47.25 -23.56
CA LYS A 6 -13.60 48.53 -22.83
C LYS A 6 -14.22 48.38 -21.45
N LYS A 7 -13.52 48.83 -20.41
CA LYS A 7 -14.14 49.09 -19.09
C LYS A 7 -15.16 50.22 -19.20
N SER A 8 -16.32 50.03 -18.60
CA SER A 8 -17.24 51.10 -18.21
C SER A 8 -16.93 51.53 -16.76
N GLU A 9 -16.51 52.78 -16.60
CA GLU A 9 -16.49 53.50 -15.31
C GLU A 9 -17.45 54.69 -15.40
N PRO A 10 -17.95 55.18 -14.25
CA PRO A 10 -17.34 56.43 -13.78
C PRO A 10 -17.23 56.57 -12.24
N ASN A 11 -16.08 57.12 -11.79
CA ASN A 11 -15.83 57.89 -10.55
C ASN A 11 -16.15 57.19 -9.20
N ASN A 12 -15.29 57.14 -8.17
CA ASN A 12 -14.06 57.86 -7.82
C ASN A 12 -13.47 57.17 -6.53
N LEU A 13 -12.19 57.19 -6.14
CA LEU A 13 -10.94 57.84 -6.57
C LEU A 13 -9.74 56.85 -6.44
N ILE A 14 -8.52 57.30 -6.81
CA ILE A 14 -7.21 57.17 -6.10
C ILE A 14 -7.21 56.13 -4.93
N ASN A 15 -6.34 55.11 -4.85
CA ASN A 15 -5.20 54.60 -5.65
C ASN A 15 -4.97 53.10 -5.24
N THR A 16 -4.12 52.25 -5.84
CA THR A 16 -3.05 52.36 -6.85
C THR A 16 -3.02 51.08 -7.72
N GLU A 17 -2.01 50.87 -8.59
CA GLU A 17 -1.98 49.72 -9.52
C GLU A 17 -1.06 48.54 -9.10
N GLU A 18 -1.66 47.37 -8.88
CA GLU A 18 -1.07 46.07 -9.27
C GLU A 18 -2.00 45.41 -10.30
N LYS A 19 -1.56 45.30 -11.56
CA LYS A 19 -2.30 44.59 -12.63
C LYS A 19 -1.89 43.12 -12.68
N ASN A 20 -2.60 42.29 -11.91
CA ASN A 20 -2.64 40.84 -12.13
C ASN A 20 -3.77 40.51 -13.12
N ASP A 21 -3.54 40.76 -14.41
CA ASP A 21 -4.44 40.34 -15.48
C ASP A 21 -4.31 38.82 -15.71
N ASN A 22 -5.02 38.04 -14.89
CA ASN A 22 -5.18 36.59 -15.05
C ASN A 22 -6.11 36.28 -16.23
N PHE A 23 -5.54 36.11 -17.43
CA PHE A 23 -6.26 35.49 -18.54
C PHE A 23 -6.30 33.97 -18.37
N LEU A 24 -7.49 33.42 -18.14
CA LEU A 24 -7.77 31.98 -18.22
C LEU A 24 -7.88 31.55 -19.70
N GLU A 25 -7.40 30.36 -20.05
CA GLU A 25 -7.73 29.77 -21.35
C GLU A 25 -9.11 29.10 -21.31
N ILE A 26 -9.85 29.18 -22.42
CA ILE A 26 -11.16 28.52 -22.61
C ILE A 26 -11.11 27.00 -22.33
N THR A 27 -9.94 26.38 -22.46
CA THR A 27 -9.68 24.96 -22.20
C THR A 27 -9.73 24.60 -20.71
N GLU A 28 -9.19 25.43 -19.81
CA GLU A 28 -9.25 25.24 -18.34
C GLU A 28 -10.64 25.47 -17.75
N TYR A 29 -11.52 26.08 -18.54
CA TYR A 29 -12.85 26.47 -18.12
C TYR A 29 -13.93 25.82 -18.98
N LYS A 30 -13.62 24.91 -19.91
CA LYS A 30 -14.53 24.55 -21.03
C LYS A 30 -15.93 24.11 -20.58
N GLU A 31 -16.03 23.15 -19.67
CA GLU A 31 -17.34 22.65 -19.18
C GLU A 31 -18.07 23.71 -18.35
N ASN A 32 -17.34 24.49 -17.54
CA ASN A 32 -17.92 25.60 -16.78
C ASN A 32 -18.35 26.77 -17.70
N LEU A 33 -17.66 26.98 -18.83
CA LEU A 33 -17.98 28.00 -19.84
C LEU A 33 -19.16 27.55 -20.69
N GLU A 34 -19.18 26.30 -21.13
CA GLU A 34 -20.36 25.68 -21.76
C GLU A 34 -21.56 25.80 -20.82
N PHE A 35 -21.37 25.57 -19.52
CA PHE A 35 -22.40 25.76 -18.51
C PHE A 35 -22.82 27.24 -18.33
N GLU A 36 -21.91 28.19 -18.07
CA GLU A 36 -22.22 29.63 -17.95
C GLU A 36 -22.86 30.20 -19.23
N VAL A 37 -22.45 29.72 -20.41
CA VAL A 37 -23.06 30.09 -21.70
C VAL A 37 -24.48 29.56 -21.78
N LEU A 38 -24.71 28.29 -21.47
CA LEU A 38 -26.06 27.68 -21.47
C LEU A 38 -26.98 28.35 -20.46
N GLU A 39 -26.48 28.68 -19.27
CA GLU A 39 -27.19 29.41 -18.21
C GLU A 39 -27.56 30.83 -18.68
N THR A 40 -26.59 31.63 -19.11
CA THR A 40 -26.84 33.01 -19.61
C THR A 40 -27.79 33.04 -20.82
N PHE A 41 -27.73 32.01 -21.67
CA PHE A 41 -28.63 31.85 -22.83
C PHE A 41 -30.05 31.45 -22.40
N SER A 42 -30.15 30.52 -21.44
CA SER A 42 -31.42 30.06 -20.85
C SER A 42 -32.12 31.18 -20.08
N GLU A 43 -31.38 31.95 -19.27
CA GLU A 43 -31.90 33.14 -18.59
C GLU A 43 -32.48 34.13 -19.60
N LYS A 44 -31.72 34.55 -20.62
CA LYS A 44 -32.21 35.49 -21.65
C LYS A 44 -33.45 35.01 -22.38
N ILE A 45 -33.54 33.71 -22.72
CA ILE A 45 -34.73 33.15 -23.35
C ILE A 45 -35.92 33.14 -22.39
N SER A 46 -35.71 32.74 -21.13
CA SER A 46 -36.74 32.77 -20.08
C SER A 46 -37.26 34.19 -19.87
N ASP A 47 -36.36 35.18 -19.82
CA ASP A 47 -36.64 36.61 -19.67
C ASP A 47 -37.50 37.18 -20.81
N PHE A 48 -37.41 36.63 -22.03
CA PHE A 48 -38.28 36.98 -23.16
C PHE A 48 -39.61 36.20 -23.12
N ILE A 49 -39.60 34.93 -22.72
CA ILE A 49 -40.79 34.09 -22.57
C ILE A 49 -41.72 34.64 -21.47
N GLU A 50 -41.19 35.05 -20.31
CA GLU A 50 -41.98 35.67 -19.23
C GLU A 50 -42.63 36.99 -19.66
N LYS A 51 -42.02 37.70 -20.62
CA LYS A 51 -42.56 38.91 -21.24
C LYS A 51 -43.49 38.62 -22.43
N ASN A 52 -43.79 37.35 -22.71
CA ASN A 52 -44.54 36.84 -23.88
C ASN A 52 -43.98 37.29 -25.25
N ASP A 53 -42.68 37.62 -25.31
CA ASP A 53 -42.03 38.16 -26.51
C ASP A 53 -41.35 37.04 -27.31
N TYR A 54 -42.17 36.10 -27.79
CA TYR A 54 -41.71 34.92 -28.53
C TYR A 54 -41.00 35.28 -29.86
N GLN A 55 -41.31 36.45 -30.43
CA GLN A 55 -40.62 36.98 -31.61
C GLN A 55 -39.14 37.20 -31.30
N LYS A 56 -38.82 37.85 -30.17
CA LYS A 56 -37.42 38.01 -29.72
C LYS A 56 -36.74 36.70 -29.35
N VAL A 57 -37.46 35.70 -28.85
CA VAL A 57 -36.88 34.35 -28.63
C VAL A 57 -36.41 33.73 -29.94
N ILE A 58 -37.22 33.79 -30.99
CA ILE A 58 -36.87 33.29 -32.32
C ILE A 58 -35.69 34.08 -32.89
N GLU A 59 -35.77 35.41 -32.93
CA GLU A 59 -34.70 36.27 -33.45
C GLU A 59 -33.37 36.09 -32.70
N PHE A 60 -33.40 35.96 -31.37
CA PHE A 60 -32.22 35.69 -30.56
C PHE A 60 -31.62 34.31 -30.89
N THR A 61 -32.45 33.28 -30.98
CA THR A 61 -32.00 31.90 -31.24
C THR A 61 -31.44 31.74 -32.65
N GLU A 62 -32.14 32.25 -33.67
CA GLU A 62 -31.69 32.22 -35.07
C GLU A 62 -30.38 33.00 -35.27
N LYS A 63 -30.25 34.18 -34.66
CA LYS A 63 -29.02 34.99 -34.75
C LYS A 63 -27.81 34.28 -34.12
N GLN A 64 -28.01 33.59 -33.00
CA GLN A 64 -26.94 32.85 -32.33
C GLN A 64 -26.57 31.58 -33.09
N LEU A 65 -27.55 30.88 -33.68
CA LEU A 65 -27.31 29.78 -34.62
C LEU A 65 -26.52 30.24 -35.87
N TYR A 66 -26.85 31.42 -36.41
CA TYR A 66 -26.13 32.04 -37.53
C TYR A 66 -24.68 32.40 -37.17
N LEU A 67 -24.45 33.02 -36.01
CA LEU A 67 -23.10 33.35 -35.51
C LEU A 67 -22.25 32.10 -35.24
N LEU A 68 -22.86 31.03 -34.71
CA LEU A 68 -22.19 29.73 -34.55
C LEU A 68 -21.81 29.13 -35.91
N ASN A 69 -22.69 29.17 -36.92
CA ASN A 69 -22.38 28.67 -38.26
C ASN A 69 -21.28 29.47 -38.98
N GLN A 70 -21.20 30.79 -38.75
CA GLN A 70 -20.08 31.62 -39.26
C GLN A 70 -18.72 31.31 -38.60
N ALA A 71 -18.70 30.71 -37.40
CA ALA A 71 -17.44 30.32 -36.76
C ALA A 71 -16.79 29.05 -37.36
N PHE A 72 -17.52 28.31 -38.20
CA PHE A 72 -17.08 27.03 -38.79
C PHE A 72 -16.99 27.03 -40.33
N THR A 73 -17.05 28.20 -40.99
CA THR A 73 -16.98 28.32 -42.46
C THR A 73 -15.92 29.35 -42.91
N ASP A 74 -15.45 29.20 -44.15
CA ASP A 74 -14.26 29.86 -44.71
C ASP A 74 -14.31 31.40 -44.69
N GLU A 75 -13.14 32.05 -44.67
CA GLU A 75 -12.98 33.48 -44.33
C GLU A 75 -13.66 34.52 -45.27
N SER A 76 -14.35 34.10 -46.33
CA SER A 76 -14.85 34.98 -47.40
C SER A 76 -16.13 35.76 -47.10
N GLU A 77 -16.94 35.38 -46.09
CA GLU A 77 -18.24 36.01 -45.81
C GLU A 77 -18.26 37.02 -44.65
N LYS A 78 -17.09 37.50 -44.18
CA LYS A 78 -16.97 38.43 -43.02
C LYS A 78 -17.52 39.86 -43.23
N ILE A 79 -18.28 40.14 -44.30
CA ILE A 79 -18.76 41.49 -44.65
C ILE A 79 -20.29 41.52 -44.84
N LYS A 80 -21.03 41.47 -43.72
CA LYS A 80 -22.35 42.12 -43.51
C LYS A 80 -22.77 42.01 -42.04
N ILE A 81 -23.71 42.86 -41.63
CA ILE A 81 -24.21 43.00 -40.24
C ILE A 81 -23.19 43.67 -39.30
N GLN A 82 -23.05 45.00 -39.42
CA GLN A 82 -22.24 45.82 -38.51
C GLN A 82 -23.08 46.74 -37.58
N ASN A 83 -24.41 46.54 -37.54
CA ASN A 83 -25.34 47.31 -36.69
C ASN A 83 -26.39 46.36 -36.08
N THR A 84 -26.38 46.16 -34.76
CA THR A 84 -27.53 45.79 -33.88
C THR A 84 -27.05 45.71 -32.43
N ASP A 85 -27.71 46.39 -31.49
CA ASP A 85 -27.25 46.64 -30.11
C ASP A 85 -27.26 45.44 -29.14
N PHE A 86 -27.25 44.20 -29.64
CA PHE A 86 -27.23 42.99 -28.82
C PHE A 86 -25.82 42.37 -28.77
N HIS A 87 -25.01 42.88 -27.84
CA HIS A 87 -23.77 42.22 -27.42
C HIS A 87 -24.06 41.10 -26.39
N PHE A 88 -23.33 39.99 -26.52
CA PHE A 88 -23.31 38.91 -25.53
C PHE A 88 -21.97 38.96 -24.80
N GLU A 89 -21.94 39.64 -23.65
CA GLU A 89 -20.78 39.67 -22.76
C GLU A 89 -20.94 38.57 -21.71
N LEU A 90 -19.94 37.68 -21.62
CA LEU A 90 -19.85 36.65 -20.57
C LEU A 90 -19.23 37.27 -19.30
N PRO A 91 -19.96 37.35 -18.17
CA PRO A 91 -19.43 37.88 -16.93
C PRO A 91 -18.57 36.83 -16.22
N LEU A 92 -17.32 36.63 -16.68
CA LEU A 92 -16.36 35.67 -16.11
C LEU A 92 -16.17 35.88 -14.59
N LYS A 93 -16.87 35.09 -13.77
CA LYS A 93 -16.78 35.13 -12.31
C LYS A 93 -15.75 34.13 -11.80
N ARG A 94 -14.47 34.54 -11.71
CA ARG A 94 -13.49 33.81 -10.87
C ARG A 94 -12.73 34.72 -9.90
N LYS A 95 -13.15 34.67 -8.63
CA LYS A 95 -12.29 34.91 -7.47
C LYS A 95 -12.11 33.57 -6.72
N ASN A 96 -10.85 33.19 -6.54
CA ASN A 96 -10.32 32.06 -5.73
C ASN A 96 -10.32 30.65 -6.37
N LYS A 97 -9.43 29.81 -5.83
CA LYS A 97 -8.86 28.58 -6.42
C LYS A 97 -9.67 27.29 -6.13
N ASP A 98 -10.89 27.41 -5.64
CA ASP A 98 -11.53 26.34 -4.84
C ASP A 98 -12.31 25.29 -5.65
N ILE A 99 -12.16 25.25 -6.98
CA ILE A 99 -12.83 24.27 -7.85
C ILE A 99 -11.76 23.42 -8.55
N ILE A 100 -11.49 22.26 -7.96
CA ILE A 100 -10.69 21.16 -8.51
C ILE A 100 -11.63 19.95 -8.55
N GLY A 101 -11.85 19.37 -9.73
CA GLY A 101 -12.75 18.22 -9.95
C GLY A 101 -13.79 18.45 -11.05
N ASN A 102 -14.31 17.36 -11.59
CA ASN A 102 -15.38 17.38 -12.59
C ASN A 102 -16.70 17.85 -11.96
N ILE A 103 -17.52 18.54 -12.76
CA ILE A 103 -18.80 19.12 -12.33
C ILE A 103 -19.82 18.00 -12.04
N ASN A 104 -19.91 17.02 -12.94
CA ASN A 104 -20.78 15.84 -12.80
C ASN A 104 -19.92 14.57 -12.92
N GLU A 105 -20.23 13.54 -12.13
CA GLU A 105 -19.32 12.38 -12.00
C GLU A 105 -20.06 11.09 -11.61
N LEU A 106 -19.63 9.95 -12.17
CA LEU A 106 -20.05 8.62 -11.74
C LEU A 106 -19.10 8.11 -10.65
N ILE A 107 -19.62 7.96 -9.44
CA ILE A 107 -18.92 7.43 -8.27
C ILE A 107 -19.23 5.94 -8.13
N ILE A 108 -18.18 5.13 -8.18
CA ILE A 108 -18.19 3.69 -7.91
C ILE A 108 -17.13 3.35 -6.85
N ASN A 109 -17.23 2.17 -6.23
CA ASN A 109 -16.23 1.68 -5.28
C ASN A 109 -15.14 0.88 -6.02
N GLU A 110 -14.08 1.55 -6.49
CA GLU A 110 -12.93 0.92 -7.15
C GLU A 110 -11.92 0.37 -6.13
N LYS A 111 -11.83 -0.96 -6.04
CA LYS A 111 -11.01 -1.70 -5.05
C LYS A 111 -9.49 -1.46 -5.11
N VAL A 112 -8.98 -0.78 -6.14
CA VAL A 112 -7.53 -0.65 -6.44
C VAL A 112 -7.07 0.81 -6.50
N LYS A 113 -7.98 1.77 -6.68
CA LYS A 113 -7.66 3.13 -7.16
C LYS A 113 -7.99 4.25 -6.19
N PHE A 114 -8.25 3.96 -4.91
CA PHE A 114 -8.64 4.95 -3.89
C PHE A 114 -9.95 5.72 -4.17
N HIS A 115 -10.76 5.32 -5.15
CA HIS A 115 -12.04 5.96 -5.45
C HIS A 115 -13.17 5.12 -4.83
N ASN A 116 -13.81 5.62 -3.77
CA ASN A 116 -14.98 5.01 -3.15
C ASN A 116 -15.94 6.06 -2.59
N PHE A 117 -17.20 5.68 -2.39
CA PHE A 117 -18.26 6.61 -2.03
C PHE A 117 -18.04 7.28 -0.66
N PHE A 118 -17.36 6.62 0.28
CA PHE A 118 -16.96 7.21 1.57
C PHE A 118 -16.10 8.47 1.39
N ILE A 119 -15.12 8.44 0.49
CA ILE A 119 -14.21 9.57 0.25
C ILE A 119 -14.98 10.77 -0.32
N TYR A 120 -15.80 10.56 -1.35
CA TYR A 120 -16.66 11.61 -1.90
C TYR A 120 -17.64 12.16 -0.86
N LEU A 121 -18.31 11.29 -0.09
CA LEU A 121 -19.23 11.70 0.96
C LEU A 121 -18.53 12.55 2.03
N LYS A 122 -17.30 12.20 2.41
CA LYS A 122 -16.48 12.97 3.36
C LYS A 122 -16.07 14.33 2.77
N GLN A 123 -15.58 14.39 1.52
CA GLN A 123 -15.22 15.63 0.85
C GLN A 123 -16.41 16.58 0.68
N GLU A 124 -17.60 16.06 0.33
CA GLU A 124 -18.82 16.86 0.18
C GLU A 124 -19.32 17.40 1.54
N LEU A 125 -19.28 16.57 2.59
CA LEU A 125 -19.59 17.01 3.96
C LEU A 125 -18.64 18.09 4.47
N SER A 126 -17.33 17.92 4.32
CA SER A 126 -16.33 18.91 4.76
C SER A 126 -16.42 20.27 4.05
N ASN A 127 -17.12 20.34 2.91
CA ASN A 127 -17.27 21.54 2.09
C ASN A 127 -18.72 22.09 2.08
N CYS A 128 -19.62 21.61 2.94
CA CYS A 128 -21.01 22.05 3.00
C CYS A 128 -21.30 23.04 4.15
N LYS A 129 -22.35 23.84 3.98
CA LYS A 129 -22.99 24.67 5.02
C LYS A 129 -24.10 23.91 5.74
N LYS A 130 -24.80 23.06 5.00
CA LYS A 130 -25.89 22.20 5.48
C LYS A 130 -25.99 20.96 4.59
N PHE A 131 -26.43 19.84 5.14
CA PHE A 131 -26.65 18.60 4.37
C PHE A 131 -28.00 17.96 4.66
N TYR A 132 -28.55 17.27 3.65
CA TYR A 132 -29.83 16.57 3.73
C TYR A 132 -29.68 15.15 3.17
N PHE A 133 -29.92 14.12 3.97
CA PHE A 133 -29.79 12.72 3.55
C PHE A 133 -31.14 12.02 3.54
N ILE A 134 -31.46 11.31 2.45
CA ILE A 134 -32.58 10.36 2.36
C ILE A 134 -31.95 9.00 2.09
N VAL A 135 -32.01 8.06 3.03
CA VAL A 135 -31.39 6.74 2.88
C VAL A 135 -32.31 5.64 3.37
N SER A 136 -32.41 4.53 2.64
CA SER A 136 -33.37 3.48 2.95
C SER A 136 -33.10 2.75 4.27
N PHE A 137 -31.82 2.59 4.63
CA PHE A 137 -31.42 2.11 5.95
C PHE A 137 -30.07 2.68 6.39
N ILE A 138 -29.80 2.62 7.69
CA ILE A 138 -28.53 3.03 8.29
C ILE A 138 -28.01 1.90 9.20
N LYS A 139 -26.81 1.39 8.90
CA LYS A 139 -26.07 0.46 9.75
C LYS A 139 -25.05 1.20 10.62
N TYR A 140 -24.80 0.69 11.83
CA TYR A 140 -23.80 1.26 12.73
C TYR A 140 -22.39 1.22 12.11
N SER A 141 -22.09 0.16 11.35
CA SER A 141 -20.83 -0.01 10.64
C SER A 141 -20.52 1.14 9.66
N GLY A 142 -21.53 1.75 9.03
CA GLY A 142 -21.35 2.91 8.15
C GLY A 142 -21.22 4.22 8.92
N ILE A 143 -22.03 4.39 9.98
CA ILE A 143 -21.93 5.58 10.86
C ILE A 143 -20.57 5.67 11.54
N GLN A 144 -19.97 4.54 11.93
CA GLN A 144 -18.69 4.54 12.63
C GLN A 144 -17.55 5.17 11.81
N LEU A 145 -17.56 4.99 10.47
CA LEU A 145 -16.62 5.62 9.54
C LEU A 145 -16.77 7.15 9.48
N LEU A 146 -17.99 7.65 9.73
CA LEU A 146 -18.33 9.06 9.62
C LEU A 146 -18.17 9.81 10.96
N ILE A 147 -17.98 9.12 12.10
CA ILE A 147 -17.97 9.74 13.44
C ILE A 147 -17.05 10.97 13.52
N SER A 148 -15.79 10.86 13.10
CA SER A 148 -14.88 12.01 13.20
C SER A 148 -15.21 13.14 12.21
N THR A 149 -15.89 12.84 11.10
CA THR A 149 -16.44 13.86 10.20
C THR A 149 -17.62 14.57 10.88
N LEU A 150 -18.59 13.82 11.43
CA LEU A 150 -19.77 14.38 12.13
C LEU A 150 -19.36 15.21 13.36
N ASP A 151 -18.36 14.76 14.13
CA ASP A 151 -17.75 15.51 15.24
C ASP A 151 -17.12 16.84 14.79
N GLU A 152 -16.57 16.91 13.57
CA GLU A 152 -16.03 18.15 13.00
C GLU A 152 -17.14 19.09 12.52
N LEU A 153 -18.20 18.55 11.89
CA LEU A 153 -19.39 19.32 11.49
C LEU A 153 -20.11 19.93 12.70
N GLU A 154 -20.25 19.19 13.81
CA GLU A 154 -20.86 19.71 15.04
C GLU A 154 -20.04 20.87 15.62
N LYS A 155 -18.71 20.74 15.65
CA LYS A 155 -17.79 21.83 16.09
C LYS A 155 -17.85 23.06 15.19
N GLN A 156 -18.10 22.87 13.90
CA GLN A 156 -18.28 23.94 12.91
C GLN A 156 -19.71 24.51 12.91
N GLY A 157 -20.67 23.88 13.60
CA GLY A 157 -22.07 24.29 13.62
C GLY A 157 -22.85 23.97 12.34
N ILE A 158 -22.31 23.13 11.45
CA ILE A 158 -22.94 22.72 10.19
C ILE A 158 -24.14 21.83 10.49
N GLN A 159 -25.31 22.18 9.96
CA GLN A 159 -26.57 21.47 10.25
C GLN A 159 -26.79 20.28 9.32
N GLY A 160 -27.44 19.24 9.83
CA GLY A 160 -27.81 18.04 9.07
C GLY A 160 -29.26 17.63 9.30
N GLU A 161 -29.95 17.20 8.24
CA GLU A 161 -31.29 16.64 8.32
C GLU A 161 -31.32 15.26 7.62
N ILE A 162 -31.75 14.21 8.32
CA ILE A 162 -31.67 12.82 7.84
C ILE A 162 -33.05 12.16 7.89
N ILE A 163 -33.53 11.68 6.75
CA ILE A 163 -34.66 10.75 6.66
C ILE A 163 -34.10 9.34 6.47
N THR A 164 -34.50 8.42 7.35
CA THR A 164 -34.26 6.99 7.18
C THR A 164 -35.54 6.19 7.44
N SER A 165 -35.51 4.88 7.25
CA SER A 165 -36.65 4.00 7.54
C SER A 165 -36.24 2.78 8.38
N VAL A 166 -37.24 2.16 9.00
CA VAL A 166 -37.16 0.84 9.63
C VAL A 166 -37.70 -0.28 8.73
N TYR A 167 -38.03 0.03 7.47
CA TYR A 167 -38.42 -0.93 6.46
C TYR A 167 -37.42 -2.10 6.37
N LEU A 168 -37.94 -3.34 6.29
CA LEU A 168 -37.20 -4.61 6.39
C LEU A 168 -36.40 -4.84 7.70
N ASN A 169 -36.56 -4.00 8.72
CA ASN A 169 -35.85 -4.07 10.01
C ASN A 169 -34.31 -4.05 9.89
N ILE A 170 -33.77 -3.48 8.79
CA ILE A 170 -32.33 -3.48 8.51
C ILE A 170 -31.59 -2.45 9.37
N THR A 171 -32.16 -1.25 9.53
CA THR A 171 -31.57 -0.13 10.29
C THR A 171 -31.24 -0.55 11.73
N ASP A 172 -30.10 -0.09 12.25
CA ASP A 172 -29.62 -0.43 13.59
C ASP A 172 -30.05 0.60 14.63
N SER A 173 -30.66 0.15 15.74
CA SER A 173 -30.99 0.99 16.90
C SER A 173 -29.76 1.78 17.40
N LYS A 174 -28.60 1.12 17.43
CA LYS A 174 -27.30 1.72 17.79
C LYS A 174 -26.87 2.85 16.87
N ALA A 175 -27.18 2.77 15.57
CA ALA A 175 -26.91 3.85 14.61
C ALA A 175 -27.83 5.04 14.85
N LEU A 176 -29.11 4.79 15.14
CA LEU A 176 -30.08 5.82 15.48
C LEU A 176 -29.69 6.55 16.77
N ARG A 177 -29.34 5.85 17.86
CA ARG A 177 -28.86 6.49 19.12
C ARG A 177 -27.62 7.36 18.87
N LYS A 178 -26.67 6.89 18.05
CA LYS A 178 -25.46 7.67 17.73
C LYS A 178 -25.78 8.93 16.93
N LEU A 179 -26.70 8.88 15.98
CA LEU A 179 -27.15 10.08 15.25
C LEU A 179 -27.92 11.05 16.18
N LEU A 180 -28.80 10.53 17.04
CA LEU A 180 -29.57 11.32 18.01
C LEU A 180 -28.67 12.06 19.02
N SER A 181 -27.44 11.59 19.25
CA SER A 181 -26.47 12.23 20.15
C SER A 181 -25.85 13.55 19.62
N TYR A 182 -25.97 13.84 18.31
CA TYR A 182 -25.42 15.04 17.69
C TYR A 182 -26.44 16.19 17.69
N LYS A 183 -26.09 17.35 18.26
CA LYS A 183 -27.02 18.49 18.44
C LYS A 183 -27.33 19.22 17.13
N ASN A 184 -26.44 19.11 16.15
CA ASN A 184 -26.55 19.72 14.84
C ASN A 184 -27.30 18.83 13.82
N ILE A 185 -27.63 17.58 14.16
CA ILE A 185 -28.28 16.62 13.27
C ILE A 185 -29.70 16.33 13.75
N LYS A 186 -30.69 16.50 12.87
CA LYS A 186 -32.07 16.06 13.09
C LYS A 186 -32.33 14.79 12.29
N VAL A 187 -32.99 13.81 12.91
CA VAL A 187 -33.36 12.56 12.24
C VAL A 187 -34.86 12.35 12.29
N LYS A 188 -35.43 11.93 11.17
CA LYS A 188 -36.80 11.44 11.06
C LYS A 188 -36.83 10.02 10.52
N ILE A 189 -37.78 9.24 11.02
CA ILE A 189 -38.05 7.88 10.57
C ILE A 189 -39.30 7.90 9.70
N TYR A 190 -39.14 7.64 8.41
CA TYR A 190 -40.25 7.38 7.50
C TYR A 190 -40.83 5.99 7.79
N ASN A 191 -41.96 5.96 8.48
CA ASN A 191 -42.60 4.76 9.02
C ASN A 191 -43.95 4.50 8.34
N ASN A 192 -43.90 4.07 7.07
CA ASN A 192 -45.05 3.59 6.33
C ASN A 192 -44.92 2.07 6.15
N SER A 193 -45.90 1.31 6.65
CA SER A 193 -45.93 -0.16 6.56
C SER A 193 -46.46 -0.70 5.23
N SER A 194 -46.99 0.18 4.36
CA SER A 194 -47.65 -0.19 3.10
C SER A 194 -46.82 0.08 1.84
N GLU A 195 -45.76 0.90 1.92
CA GLU A 195 -44.92 1.29 0.78
C GLU A 195 -43.43 1.00 1.04
N SER A 196 -42.72 0.57 0.00
CA SER A 196 -41.30 0.24 0.09
C SER A 196 -40.41 1.49 0.03
N PHE A 197 -39.82 1.88 1.15
CA PHE A 197 -38.92 3.02 1.21
C PHE A 197 -37.49 2.63 0.80
N HIS A 198 -37.11 2.93 -0.45
CA HIS A 198 -35.82 2.55 -1.04
C HIS A 198 -34.97 3.70 -1.60
N THR A 199 -35.36 4.95 -1.34
CA THR A 199 -34.67 6.17 -1.78
C THR A 199 -33.28 6.32 -1.16
N LYS A 200 -32.31 6.80 -1.95
CA LYS A 200 -30.92 7.04 -1.56
C LYS A 200 -30.40 8.30 -2.26
N ALA A 201 -30.33 9.40 -1.52
CA ALA A 201 -29.91 10.70 -2.00
C ALA A 201 -29.18 11.46 -0.88
N TYR A 202 -28.12 12.17 -1.24
CA TYR A 202 -27.27 12.94 -0.34
C TYR A 202 -27.11 14.34 -0.91
N LEU A 203 -27.71 15.35 -0.30
CA LEU A 203 -27.72 16.73 -0.77
C LEU A 203 -26.82 17.59 0.11
N PHE A 204 -26.09 18.52 -0.50
CA PHE A 204 -25.16 19.42 0.17
C PHE A 204 -25.40 20.86 -0.30
N GLU A 205 -25.81 21.71 0.63
CA GLU A 205 -25.87 23.16 0.46
C GLU A 205 -24.45 23.72 0.69
N LYS A 206 -23.93 24.55 -0.23
CA LYS A 206 -22.60 25.17 -0.14
C LYS A 206 -22.64 26.63 -0.58
N GLU A 207 -21.53 27.36 -0.39
CA GLU A 207 -21.47 28.81 -0.62
C GLU A 207 -21.69 29.25 -2.08
N LYS A 208 -21.19 28.48 -3.05
CA LYS A 208 -21.07 28.89 -4.46
C LYS A 208 -22.01 28.13 -5.39
N TYR A 209 -22.20 26.85 -5.13
CA TYR A 209 -23.05 25.93 -5.86
C TYR A 209 -23.51 24.83 -4.89
N HIS A 210 -24.67 24.23 -5.13
CA HIS A 210 -25.12 23.09 -4.36
C HIS A 210 -24.79 21.79 -5.08
N SER A 211 -24.86 20.65 -4.40
CA SER A 211 -24.61 19.34 -5.00
C SER A 211 -25.54 18.27 -4.44
N VAL A 212 -25.81 17.26 -5.26
CA VAL A 212 -26.57 16.08 -4.88
C VAL A 212 -25.89 14.82 -5.43
N ILE A 213 -25.80 13.79 -4.60
CA ILE A 213 -25.40 12.44 -5.00
C ILE A 213 -26.62 11.53 -4.90
N ILE A 214 -26.97 10.85 -5.99
CA ILE A 214 -28.11 9.92 -6.08
C ILE A 214 -27.60 8.57 -6.58
N GLY A 215 -28.04 7.46 -5.98
CA GLY A 215 -27.53 6.14 -6.39
C GLY A 215 -28.06 4.95 -5.60
N SER A 216 -27.22 3.92 -5.49
CA SER A 216 -27.53 2.67 -4.81
C SER A 216 -26.97 2.57 -3.38
N SER A 217 -26.02 3.43 -2.98
CA SER A 217 -25.39 3.36 -1.66
C SER A 217 -26.31 3.79 -0.51
N ASN A 218 -26.36 2.96 0.53
CA ASN A 218 -26.88 3.30 1.86
C ASN A 218 -25.74 3.70 2.81
N ILE A 219 -26.06 4.12 4.04
CA ILE A 219 -25.05 4.30 5.08
C ILE A 219 -24.74 2.92 5.72
N SER A 220 -23.86 2.17 5.07
CA SER A 220 -23.22 0.98 5.63
C SER A 220 -21.76 0.88 5.19
N GLN A 221 -20.92 0.23 5.99
CA GLN A 221 -19.50 0.00 5.71
C GLN A 221 -19.25 -0.71 4.36
N SER A 222 -20.21 -1.52 3.89
CA SER A 222 -20.16 -2.15 2.57
C SER A 222 -20.46 -1.14 1.47
N ALA A 223 -21.59 -0.42 1.56
CA ALA A 223 -22.06 0.50 0.53
C ALA A 223 -21.19 1.75 0.38
N LEU A 224 -20.54 2.18 1.46
CA LEU A 224 -19.62 3.31 1.46
C LEU A 224 -18.22 2.94 0.91
N TYR A 225 -17.81 1.66 0.91
CA TYR A 225 -16.38 1.31 0.76
C TYR A 225 -16.06 0.15 -0.19
N SER A 226 -16.91 -0.89 -0.31
CA SER A 226 -16.49 -2.17 -0.93
C SER A 226 -17.54 -2.90 -1.78
N ALA A 227 -18.82 -2.59 -1.61
CA ALA A 227 -19.90 -3.15 -2.42
C ALA A 227 -19.90 -2.53 -3.82
N GLU A 228 -20.40 -3.28 -4.81
CA GLU A 228 -20.63 -2.77 -6.16
C GLU A 228 -21.83 -1.81 -6.12
N GLU A 229 -21.52 -0.52 -6.09
CA GLU A 229 -22.48 0.57 -5.93
C GLU A 229 -22.26 1.60 -7.04
N TRP A 230 -23.36 2.12 -7.60
CA TRP A 230 -23.33 3.19 -8.59
C TRP A 230 -24.03 4.41 -8.01
N ASN A 231 -23.31 5.53 -7.91
CA ASN A 231 -23.85 6.82 -7.49
C ASN A 231 -23.43 7.89 -8.49
N VAL A 232 -24.31 8.86 -8.76
CA VAL A 232 -24.00 9.98 -9.65
C VAL A 232 -23.99 11.26 -8.82
N LYS A 233 -22.87 11.97 -8.84
CA LYS A 233 -22.72 13.33 -8.32
C LYS A 233 -23.14 14.32 -9.39
N LEU A 234 -24.01 15.24 -9.00
CA LEU A 234 -24.56 16.30 -9.83
C LEU A 234 -24.46 17.62 -9.07
N THR A 235 -23.99 18.68 -9.71
CA THR A 235 -24.07 20.04 -9.13
C THR A 235 -25.36 20.74 -9.54
N ASP A 236 -25.80 21.66 -8.70
CA ASP A 236 -26.94 22.52 -8.99
C ASP A 236 -26.64 23.49 -10.15
N SER A 237 -27.70 23.81 -10.89
CA SER A 237 -27.60 24.21 -12.29
C SER A 237 -28.98 24.64 -12.80
N SER A 238 -29.09 25.84 -13.40
CA SER A 238 -30.35 26.33 -13.98
C SER A 238 -30.94 25.40 -15.05
N PHE A 239 -30.09 24.71 -15.82
CA PHE A 239 -30.51 23.76 -16.86
C PHE A 239 -30.88 22.38 -16.28
N PHE A 240 -30.07 21.87 -15.35
CA PHE A 240 -30.28 20.59 -14.66
C PHE A 240 -30.64 20.84 -13.20
N ASN A 241 -31.81 21.45 -12.97
CA ASN A 241 -32.31 21.69 -11.63
C ASN A 241 -32.81 20.37 -10.97
N ILE A 242 -31.86 19.50 -10.65
CA ILE A 242 -32.06 18.22 -9.96
C ILE A 242 -31.90 18.43 -8.45
N TYR A 243 -31.09 19.40 -8.02
CA TYR A 243 -30.92 19.74 -6.61
C TYR A 243 -32.24 20.24 -5.99
N GLU A 244 -32.89 21.30 -6.52
CA GLU A 244 -34.19 21.74 -5.97
C GLU A 244 -35.25 20.65 -6.08
N LYS A 245 -35.29 19.87 -7.17
CA LYS A 245 -36.28 18.77 -7.29
C LYS A 245 -36.08 17.72 -6.19
N SER A 246 -34.83 17.39 -5.87
CA SER A 246 -34.49 16.48 -4.78
C SER A 246 -34.77 17.10 -3.40
N LEU A 247 -34.49 18.39 -3.22
CA LEU A 247 -34.72 19.12 -1.97
C LEU A 247 -36.22 19.35 -1.70
N ASN A 248 -37.01 19.66 -2.71
CA ASN A 248 -38.46 19.71 -2.62
C ASN A 248 -39.07 18.33 -2.34
N GLN A 249 -38.50 17.25 -2.88
CA GLN A 249 -38.92 15.89 -2.54
C GLN A 249 -38.49 15.50 -1.12
N PHE A 250 -37.31 15.93 -0.65
CA PHE A 250 -36.90 15.83 0.75
C PHE A 250 -37.91 16.53 1.65
N GLY A 251 -38.22 17.80 1.37
CA GLY A 251 -39.16 18.60 2.16
C GLY A 251 -40.57 17.98 2.24
N LYS A 252 -41.10 17.47 1.13
CA LYS A 252 -42.38 16.74 1.11
C LYS A 252 -42.39 15.54 2.05
N LEU A 253 -41.32 14.75 2.06
CA LEU A 253 -41.18 13.60 2.97
C LEU A 253 -40.93 14.07 4.41
N TRP A 254 -40.08 15.07 4.62
CA TRP A 254 -39.74 15.61 5.94
C TRP A 254 -40.95 16.18 6.69
N HIS A 255 -41.88 16.80 5.96
CA HIS A 255 -43.12 17.37 6.49
C HIS A 255 -44.34 16.43 6.38
N SER A 256 -44.14 15.18 5.96
CA SER A 256 -45.22 14.20 5.87
C SER A 256 -45.61 13.64 7.25
N ASN A 257 -46.83 13.12 7.39
CA ASN A 257 -47.31 12.52 8.64
C ASN A 257 -46.61 11.19 8.96
N GLU A 258 -46.07 10.54 7.93
CA GLU A 258 -45.32 9.28 7.99
C GLU A 258 -43.88 9.49 8.47
N ALA A 259 -43.36 10.73 8.47
CA ALA A 259 -42.01 11.06 8.91
C ALA A 259 -41.98 11.48 10.40
N ILE A 260 -41.92 10.47 11.25
CA ILE A 260 -41.91 10.56 12.71
C ILE A 260 -40.55 11.09 13.19
N GLU A 261 -40.53 11.97 14.19
CA GLU A 261 -39.28 12.45 14.81
C GLU A 261 -38.58 11.33 15.60
N LEU A 262 -37.25 11.23 15.48
CA LEU A 262 -36.50 10.23 16.21
C LEU A 262 -36.41 10.58 17.71
N THR A 263 -36.96 9.72 18.55
CA THR A 263 -36.88 9.81 20.02
C THR A 263 -36.24 8.55 20.61
N GLU A 264 -35.76 8.64 21.85
CA GLU A 264 -35.23 7.45 22.55
C GLU A 264 -36.33 6.37 22.74
N ASP A 265 -37.56 6.80 23.05
CA ASP A 265 -38.73 5.91 23.16
C ASP A 265 -38.96 5.10 21.87
N PHE A 266 -38.89 5.75 20.70
CA PHE A 266 -39.00 5.06 19.41
C PHE A 266 -37.91 4.00 19.22
N ILE A 267 -36.67 4.34 19.58
CA ILE A 267 -35.53 3.42 19.43
C ILE A 267 -35.71 2.21 20.36
N ASP A 268 -36.14 2.43 21.60
CA ASP A 268 -36.40 1.38 22.58
C ASP A 268 -37.55 0.44 22.17
N GLU A 269 -38.62 0.95 21.56
CA GLU A 269 -39.69 0.13 20.99
C GLU A 269 -39.23 -0.67 19.76
N TYR A 270 -38.52 -0.02 18.83
CA TYR A 270 -37.98 -0.66 17.64
C TYR A 270 -36.94 -1.74 17.99
N GLU A 271 -36.10 -1.53 19.00
CA GLU A 271 -35.12 -2.51 19.49
C GLU A 271 -35.80 -3.73 20.12
N LYS A 272 -36.87 -3.54 20.91
CA LYS A 272 -37.70 -4.66 21.43
C LYS A 272 -38.33 -5.45 20.28
N TYR A 273 -38.86 -4.77 19.26
CA TYR A 273 -39.47 -5.38 18.09
C TYR A 273 -38.45 -6.17 17.25
N LYS A 274 -37.30 -5.57 16.90
CA LYS A 274 -36.21 -6.21 16.13
C LYS A 274 -35.70 -7.47 16.83
N ASN A 275 -35.55 -7.45 18.15
CA ASN A 275 -35.15 -8.61 18.95
C ASN A 275 -36.20 -9.74 19.01
N SER A 276 -37.48 -9.44 18.75
CA SER A 276 -38.56 -10.46 18.74
C SER A 276 -38.65 -11.25 17.43
N ILE A 277 -38.01 -10.76 16.36
CA ILE A 277 -38.08 -11.34 15.02
C ILE A 277 -36.82 -12.16 14.77
N SER A 278 -36.99 -13.46 14.50
CA SER A 278 -35.88 -14.29 14.02
C SER A 278 -35.40 -13.81 12.66
N THR A 279 -34.08 -13.76 12.49
CA THR A 279 -33.43 -13.16 11.33
C THR A 279 -33.87 -13.82 10.01
N GLN A 280 -34.34 -13.00 9.07
CA GLN A 280 -34.59 -13.44 7.70
C GLN A 280 -33.26 -13.72 7.00
N ASN A 281 -32.87 -14.99 6.95
CA ASN A 281 -31.71 -15.42 6.17
C ASN A 281 -31.95 -15.18 4.68
N THR A 282 -30.98 -14.55 4.00
CA THR A 282 -30.99 -14.38 2.54
C THR A 282 -31.03 -15.73 1.83
N PHE A 283 -31.88 -15.83 0.80
CA PHE A 283 -32.01 -17.06 0.00
C PHE A 283 -30.72 -17.33 -0.79
N ASP A 284 -29.95 -18.32 -0.35
CA ASP A 284 -28.75 -18.79 -1.04
C ASP A 284 -29.10 -20.05 -1.84
N TYR A 285 -29.31 -19.86 -3.15
CA TYR A 285 -29.59 -20.95 -4.11
C TYR A 285 -28.51 -22.04 -4.14
N ARG A 286 -27.24 -21.71 -3.82
CA ARG A 286 -26.15 -22.68 -3.78
C ARG A 286 -26.26 -23.55 -2.52
N LYS A 287 -26.50 -22.94 -1.36
CA LYS A 287 -26.74 -23.68 -0.10
C LYS A 287 -27.99 -24.55 -0.16
N THR A 288 -29.08 -24.09 -0.79
CA THR A 288 -30.33 -24.87 -0.88
C THR A 288 -30.26 -26.05 -1.85
N LYS A 289 -29.39 -26.01 -2.87
CA LYS A 289 -29.14 -27.18 -3.75
C LYS A 289 -28.11 -28.18 -3.20
N ILE A 290 -27.29 -27.80 -2.24
CA ILE A 290 -26.45 -28.73 -1.50
C ILE A 290 -27.32 -29.42 -0.44
N LYS A 291 -27.80 -30.64 -0.73
CA LYS A 291 -28.20 -31.56 0.35
C LYS A 291 -26.99 -31.74 1.26
N GLN A 292 -27.03 -31.18 2.47
CA GLN A 292 -25.94 -31.26 3.42
C GLN A 292 -25.60 -32.72 3.74
N LYS A 293 -24.48 -33.19 3.16
CA LYS A 293 -23.56 -34.06 3.88
C LYS A 293 -22.66 -33.15 4.70
N ASP A 294 -22.34 -33.55 5.93
CA ASP A 294 -21.35 -32.88 6.78
C ASP A 294 -19.93 -33.07 6.23
N GLU A 295 -19.64 -32.42 5.11
CA GLU A 295 -18.39 -32.52 4.38
C GLU A 295 -17.75 -31.13 4.27
N PHE A 296 -16.68 -30.92 5.04
CA PHE A 296 -15.92 -29.67 5.06
C PHE A 296 -15.24 -29.45 3.71
N ILE A 297 -15.67 -28.41 2.99
CA ILE A 297 -15.05 -27.97 1.74
C ILE A 297 -13.92 -26.99 2.07
N PRO A 298 -12.68 -27.22 1.60
CA PRO A 298 -11.60 -26.25 1.77
C PRO A 298 -11.92 -24.94 1.02
N ASN A 299 -11.58 -23.80 1.64
CA ASN A 299 -11.67 -22.49 0.97
C ASN A 299 -10.59 -22.34 -0.12
N SER A 300 -10.68 -21.27 -0.91
CA SER A 300 -9.74 -20.90 -2.00
C SER A 300 -8.28 -20.99 -1.57
N MET A 301 -7.92 -20.29 -0.50
CA MET A 301 -6.58 -20.31 0.10
C MET A 301 -6.16 -21.72 0.53
N GLN A 302 -7.02 -22.46 1.25
CA GLN A 302 -6.71 -23.81 1.71
C GLN A 302 -6.43 -24.75 0.54
N LYS A 303 -7.18 -24.67 -0.57
CA LYS A 303 -6.89 -25.44 -1.79
C LYS A 303 -5.50 -25.12 -2.34
N ARG A 304 -5.18 -23.84 -2.51
CA ARG A 304 -3.86 -23.39 -2.99
C ARG A 304 -2.73 -23.93 -2.13
N VAL A 305 -2.85 -23.82 -0.80
CA VAL A 305 -1.81 -24.31 0.11
C VAL A 305 -1.70 -25.84 0.09
N LEU A 306 -2.82 -26.57 0.01
CA LEU A 306 -2.81 -28.04 -0.11
C LEU A 306 -2.17 -28.51 -1.43
N GLU A 307 -2.33 -27.76 -2.51
CA GLU A 307 -1.65 -28.02 -3.78
C GLU A 307 -0.14 -27.77 -3.67
N LYS A 308 0.28 -26.63 -3.12
CA LYS A 308 1.71 -26.33 -2.87
C LYS A 308 2.37 -27.29 -1.88
N LEU A 309 1.66 -27.73 -0.84
CA LEU A 309 2.13 -28.75 0.12
C LEU A 309 2.31 -30.10 -0.55
N LYS A 310 1.43 -30.47 -1.49
CA LYS A 310 1.58 -31.66 -2.31
C LYS A 310 2.79 -31.57 -3.23
N GLU A 311 2.91 -30.49 -4.01
CA GLU A 311 4.05 -30.23 -4.90
C GLU A 311 5.38 -30.25 -4.14
N THR A 312 5.42 -29.62 -2.96
CA THR A 312 6.55 -29.63 -2.02
C THR A 312 7.03 -31.05 -1.72
N ARG A 313 6.10 -31.98 -1.45
CA ARG A 313 6.41 -33.39 -1.15
C ARG A 313 6.84 -34.17 -2.40
N GLU A 314 6.23 -33.90 -3.55
CA GLU A 314 6.62 -34.49 -4.84
C GLU A 314 8.06 -34.07 -5.22
N ASN A 315 8.43 -32.82 -4.92
CA ASN A 315 9.80 -32.28 -5.02
C ASN A 315 10.77 -32.80 -3.93
N ARG A 316 10.36 -33.81 -3.14
CA ARG A 316 11.15 -34.52 -2.10
C ARG A 316 11.56 -33.68 -0.89
N ASN A 317 11.00 -32.49 -0.70
CA ASN A 317 11.19 -31.73 0.54
C ASN A 317 10.54 -32.47 1.71
N LYS A 318 11.30 -32.63 2.81
CA LYS A 318 10.83 -33.33 4.02
C LYS A 318 10.24 -32.40 5.07
N LYS A 319 10.27 -31.10 4.83
CA LYS A 319 9.75 -30.08 5.73
C LYS A 319 9.10 -28.97 4.92
N GLY A 320 8.15 -28.27 5.51
CA GLY A 320 7.56 -27.06 4.95
C GLY A 320 7.06 -26.13 6.05
N LEU A 321 7.15 -24.83 5.81
CA LEU A 321 6.55 -23.79 6.65
C LEU A 321 5.39 -23.14 5.88
N VAL A 322 4.21 -23.09 6.49
CA VAL A 322 3.11 -22.23 6.02
C VAL A 322 2.99 -21.05 6.95
N ILE A 323 3.15 -19.85 6.38
CA ILE A 323 2.88 -18.60 7.06
C ILE A 323 1.45 -18.20 6.71
N SER A 324 0.58 -18.06 7.69
CA SER A 324 -0.81 -17.70 7.43
C SER A 324 -1.37 -16.88 8.57
N ALA A 325 -2.08 -15.81 8.24
CA ALA A 325 -2.70 -14.90 9.19
C ALA A 325 -3.50 -15.61 10.30
N THR A 326 -3.63 -14.92 11.42
CA THR A 326 -4.48 -15.32 12.55
C THR A 326 -5.96 -15.28 12.11
N GLY A 327 -6.69 -16.38 12.34
CA GLY A 327 -8.10 -16.51 11.96
C GLY A 327 -8.39 -17.27 10.66
N THR A 328 -7.40 -17.49 9.78
CA THR A 328 -7.56 -18.16 8.46
C THR A 328 -7.89 -19.65 8.48
N GLY A 329 -7.89 -20.29 9.64
CA GLY A 329 -8.16 -21.72 9.79
C GLY A 329 -6.95 -22.64 9.61
N LYS A 330 -5.74 -22.22 10.05
CA LYS A 330 -4.51 -23.06 10.09
C LYS A 330 -4.73 -24.50 10.57
N THR A 331 -5.52 -24.70 11.63
CA THR A 331 -5.82 -26.03 12.17
C THR A 331 -6.67 -26.89 11.24
N TYR A 332 -7.58 -26.28 10.47
CA TYR A 332 -8.37 -26.97 9.44
C TYR A 332 -7.49 -27.36 8.24
N LEU A 333 -6.60 -26.46 7.80
CA LEU A 333 -5.59 -26.73 6.78
C LEU A 333 -4.72 -27.94 7.17
N ALA A 334 -4.21 -27.96 8.42
CA ALA A 334 -3.36 -29.05 8.92
C ALA A 334 -4.07 -30.42 8.88
N ALA A 335 -5.34 -30.47 9.30
CA ALA A 335 -6.15 -31.68 9.28
C ALA A 335 -6.48 -32.13 7.85
N MET A 336 -6.75 -31.19 6.94
CA MET A 336 -6.98 -31.48 5.52
C MET A 336 -5.70 -31.98 4.82
N ASP A 337 -4.53 -31.45 5.17
CA ASP A 337 -3.25 -31.90 4.62
C ASP A 337 -2.86 -33.30 5.13
N VAL A 338 -3.11 -33.61 6.40
CA VAL A 338 -3.01 -34.98 6.93
C VAL A 338 -3.97 -35.92 6.22
N LYS A 339 -5.22 -35.49 5.98
CA LYS A 339 -6.20 -36.27 5.20
C LYS A 339 -5.69 -36.55 3.77
N GLN A 340 -5.06 -35.57 3.13
CA GLN A 340 -4.47 -35.68 1.78
C GLN A 340 -3.24 -36.60 1.78
N PHE A 341 -2.31 -36.42 2.73
CA PHE A 341 -1.06 -37.17 2.84
C PHE A 341 -1.25 -38.68 3.06
N PHE A 342 -2.26 -39.06 3.86
CA PHE A 342 -2.61 -40.46 4.11
C PHE A 342 -3.72 -40.99 3.17
N GLU A 343 -4.11 -40.24 2.13
CA GLU A 343 -5.16 -40.58 1.16
C GLU A 343 -6.47 -41.09 1.80
N VAL A 344 -6.96 -40.38 2.82
CA VAL A 344 -8.13 -40.79 3.61
C VAL A 344 -9.42 -40.48 2.85
N ASP A 345 -9.81 -41.39 1.96
CA ASP A 345 -10.96 -41.23 1.06
C ASP A 345 -12.25 -41.84 1.64
N PHE A 346 -13.41 -41.19 1.45
CA PHE A 346 -14.65 -41.53 2.17
C PHE A 346 -15.54 -42.60 1.50
N ASN A 347 -15.33 -42.97 0.23
CA ASN A 347 -16.25 -43.87 -0.50
C ASN A 347 -15.59 -44.91 -1.41
N THR A 348 -14.27 -45.10 -1.39
CA THR A 348 -13.59 -46.05 -2.29
C THR A 348 -12.45 -46.81 -1.63
N GLU A 349 -12.09 -47.95 -2.23
CA GLU A 349 -10.91 -48.72 -1.81
C GLU A 349 -9.64 -47.88 -1.90
N ASN A 350 -8.83 -47.93 -0.84
CA ASN A 350 -7.58 -47.18 -0.74
C ASN A 350 -6.56 -47.78 -1.73
N LYS A 351 -6.28 -47.07 -2.84
CA LYS A 351 -5.63 -47.65 -4.03
C LYS A 351 -4.13 -47.87 -3.90
N LEU A 352 -3.47 -47.27 -2.91
CA LEU A 352 -2.00 -47.26 -2.81
C LEU A 352 -1.38 -48.37 -1.94
N PHE A 353 -2.19 -49.18 -1.22
CA PHE A 353 -1.69 -50.28 -0.38
C PHE A 353 -2.47 -51.61 -0.52
N LYS A 354 -2.29 -52.30 -1.64
CA LYS A 354 -2.63 -53.73 -1.78
C LYS A 354 -1.53 -54.63 -1.20
N ILE A 355 -1.44 -54.78 0.13
CA ILE A 355 -0.82 -55.96 0.78
C ILE A 355 -1.63 -56.36 2.03
N ASN A 356 -2.37 -57.46 1.92
CA ASN A 356 -2.63 -58.57 2.87
C ASN A 356 -2.70 -58.43 4.41
N ASP A 357 -2.68 -57.25 5.04
CA ASP A 357 -2.80 -57.16 6.51
C ASP A 357 -4.24 -56.91 7.01
N LYS A 358 -4.77 -57.86 7.81
CA LYS A 358 -6.09 -57.80 8.46
C LYS A 358 -6.12 -56.88 9.70
N LYS A 359 -5.70 -55.63 9.57
CA LYS A 359 -5.82 -54.60 10.63
C LYS A 359 -6.69 -53.43 10.17
N PRO A 360 -7.42 -52.76 11.08
CA PRO A 360 -8.32 -51.67 10.70
C PRO A 360 -7.54 -50.51 10.09
N LYS A 361 -8.02 -49.96 8.96
CA LYS A 361 -7.34 -48.95 8.12
C LYS A 361 -6.80 -47.72 8.87
N ILE A 362 -7.36 -47.40 10.04
CA ILE A 362 -6.94 -46.31 10.94
C ILE A 362 -5.54 -46.56 11.55
N SER A 363 -5.09 -47.82 11.67
CA SER A 363 -3.81 -48.16 12.30
C SER A 363 -2.56 -47.67 11.57
N ASN A 364 -2.70 -47.15 10.34
CA ASN A 364 -1.60 -46.70 9.50
C ASN A 364 -1.42 -45.17 9.53
N ILE A 365 -2.36 -44.41 10.11
CA ILE A 365 -2.24 -42.97 10.28
C ILE A 365 -1.40 -42.70 11.53
N LYS A 366 -0.15 -42.25 11.34
CA LYS A 366 0.76 -41.91 12.43
C LYS A 366 1.22 -40.46 12.34
N PHE A 367 0.66 -39.61 13.18
CA PHE A 367 1.06 -38.22 13.26
C PHE A 367 1.21 -37.72 14.70
N LEU A 368 2.06 -36.72 14.85
CA LEU A 368 2.27 -35.97 16.08
C LEU A 368 1.91 -34.50 15.84
N PHE A 369 0.92 -33.99 16.58
CA PHE A 369 0.56 -32.59 16.60
C PHE A 369 1.12 -31.95 17.88
N ILE A 370 2.01 -30.97 17.72
CA ILE A 370 2.68 -30.26 18.81
C ILE A 370 2.15 -28.82 18.88
N ALA A 371 1.77 -28.40 20.08
CA ALA A 371 1.53 -27.00 20.42
C ALA A 371 2.16 -26.66 21.79
N HIS A 372 2.22 -25.38 22.14
CA HIS A 372 2.75 -24.92 23.43
C HIS A 372 1.68 -24.77 24.52
N ARG A 373 0.39 -24.85 24.17
CA ARG A 373 -0.76 -24.67 25.07
C ARG A 373 -1.78 -25.79 24.93
N GLU A 374 -2.41 -26.17 26.03
CA GLU A 374 -3.35 -27.29 26.11
C GLU A 374 -4.68 -26.94 25.41
N GLU A 375 -5.11 -25.68 25.49
CA GLU A 375 -6.32 -25.19 24.84
C GLU A 375 -6.24 -25.29 23.30
N LEU A 376 -5.03 -25.17 22.71
CA LEU A 376 -4.80 -25.38 21.28
C LEU A 376 -4.91 -26.86 20.89
N LEU A 377 -4.37 -27.77 21.70
CA LEU A 377 -4.42 -29.21 21.46
C LEU A 377 -5.86 -29.73 21.50
N GLU A 378 -6.63 -29.30 22.49
CA GLU A 378 -8.03 -29.71 22.66
C GLU A 378 -8.91 -29.25 21.48
N ASN A 379 -8.68 -28.02 20.99
CA ASN A 379 -9.31 -27.48 19.78
C ASN A 379 -8.86 -28.21 18.51
N ALA A 380 -7.56 -28.50 18.37
CA ALA A 380 -7.04 -29.26 17.24
C ALA A 380 -7.62 -30.67 17.19
N MET A 381 -7.70 -31.38 18.32
CA MET A 381 -8.37 -32.68 18.40
C MET A 381 -9.85 -32.63 17.94
N ASN A 382 -10.59 -31.57 18.28
CA ASN A 382 -11.97 -31.40 17.80
C ASN A 382 -12.03 -31.23 16.27
N VAL A 383 -11.12 -30.45 15.68
CA VAL A 383 -11.04 -30.22 14.23
C VAL A 383 -10.61 -31.48 13.47
N PHE A 384 -9.58 -32.17 13.95
CA PHE A 384 -9.08 -33.43 13.37
C PHE A 384 -10.12 -34.54 13.45
N SER A 385 -10.83 -34.67 14.58
CA SER A 385 -11.91 -35.66 14.74
C SER A 385 -13.01 -35.47 13.68
N ARG A 386 -13.43 -34.23 13.45
CA ARG A 386 -14.45 -33.89 12.44
C ARG A 386 -13.98 -34.11 11.00
N ILE A 387 -12.75 -33.73 10.66
CA ILE A 387 -12.23 -33.81 9.28
C ILE A 387 -11.84 -35.23 8.88
N LEU A 388 -11.24 -35.99 9.80
CA LEU A 388 -10.85 -37.39 9.56
C LEU A 388 -12.02 -38.37 9.81
N LYS A 389 -13.10 -37.92 10.46
CA LYS A 389 -14.21 -38.74 10.98
C LYS A 389 -13.73 -39.88 11.88
N ILE A 390 -12.77 -39.56 12.76
CA ILE A 390 -12.19 -40.45 13.77
C ILE A 390 -12.68 -39.99 15.14
N ASP A 391 -13.06 -40.93 16.00
CA ASP A 391 -13.47 -40.62 17.38
C ASP A 391 -12.30 -40.00 18.17
N LYS A 392 -12.58 -38.94 18.94
CA LYS A 392 -11.57 -38.20 19.70
C LYS A 392 -10.82 -39.06 20.73
N ASN A 393 -11.39 -40.18 21.16
CA ASN A 393 -10.75 -41.15 22.08
C ASN A 393 -9.69 -42.04 21.39
N GLU A 394 -9.55 -41.97 20.06
CA GLU A 394 -8.42 -42.58 19.34
C GLU A 394 -7.17 -41.71 19.29
N PHE A 395 -7.28 -40.45 19.70
CA PHE A 395 -6.15 -39.53 19.81
C PHE A 395 -5.55 -39.61 21.22
N GLY A 396 -4.24 -39.88 21.30
CA GLY A 396 -3.51 -39.93 22.56
C GLY A 396 -3.06 -38.53 23.00
N ARG A 397 -3.25 -38.23 24.28
CA ARG A 397 -2.91 -36.96 24.93
C ARG A 397 -1.59 -37.06 25.68
N ILE A 398 -0.71 -36.10 25.45
CA ILE A 398 0.52 -35.89 26.22
C ILE A 398 0.55 -34.43 26.70
N TYR A 399 -0.39 -34.11 27.61
CA TYR A 399 -0.60 -32.83 28.27
C TYR A 399 -1.57 -33.03 29.45
N GLY A 400 -1.79 -32.02 30.31
CA GLY A 400 -2.76 -32.09 31.41
C GLY A 400 -2.48 -33.17 32.46
N GLY A 401 -1.22 -33.64 32.57
CA GLY A 401 -0.83 -34.78 33.38
C GLY A 401 -1.06 -36.16 32.74
N LEU A 402 -1.69 -36.21 31.56
CA LEU A 402 -1.88 -37.44 30.78
C LEU A 402 -0.64 -37.77 29.93
N LYS A 403 -0.41 -39.08 29.71
CA LYS A 403 0.72 -39.61 28.94
C LYS A 403 0.30 -40.87 28.16
N GLU A 404 -0.47 -40.69 27.10
CA GLU A 404 -1.10 -41.77 26.32
C GLU A 404 -0.24 -42.21 25.12
N ILE A 405 0.97 -42.73 25.36
CA ILE A 405 1.95 -43.05 24.30
C ILE A 405 1.56 -44.22 23.37
N ASN A 406 0.54 -45.02 23.74
CA ASN A 406 0.14 -46.23 23.02
C ASN A 406 -0.80 -45.97 21.81
N LYS A 407 -1.07 -44.70 21.47
CA LYS A 407 -1.89 -44.30 20.33
C LYS A 407 -1.02 -43.87 19.14
N ASN A 408 -1.53 -44.05 17.92
CA ASN A 408 -0.81 -43.69 16.69
C ASN A 408 -0.90 -42.19 16.35
N MET A 409 -1.96 -41.53 16.81
CA MET A 409 -2.27 -40.13 16.54
C MET A 409 -2.15 -39.38 17.86
N ILE A 410 -1.10 -38.57 18.02
CA ILE A 410 -0.73 -37.97 19.31
C ILE A 410 -0.87 -36.44 19.25
N PHE A 411 -1.50 -35.87 20.28
CA PHE A 411 -1.56 -34.44 20.53
C PHE A 411 -0.79 -34.16 21.82
N ALA A 412 0.28 -33.36 21.73
CA ALA A 412 1.25 -33.21 22.80
C ALA A 412 1.63 -31.74 23.06
N SER A 413 1.71 -31.38 24.34
CA SER A 413 2.38 -30.13 24.70
C SER A 413 3.90 -30.33 24.61
N ILE A 414 4.64 -29.34 24.13
CA ILE A 414 6.11 -29.45 24.11
C ILE A 414 6.71 -29.68 25.52
N GLN A 415 6.06 -29.15 26.56
CA GLN A 415 6.52 -29.27 27.95
C GLN A 415 6.37 -30.69 28.51
N SER A 416 5.32 -31.41 28.11
CA SER A 416 5.08 -32.80 28.50
C SER A 416 5.85 -33.76 27.59
N LEU A 417 5.87 -33.50 26.27
CA LEU A 417 6.56 -34.31 25.28
C LEU A 417 8.07 -34.41 25.55
N ARG A 418 8.73 -33.31 25.96
CA ARG A 418 10.17 -33.30 26.29
C ARG A 418 10.57 -34.32 27.37
N ASN A 419 9.62 -34.78 28.19
CA ASN A 419 9.90 -35.73 29.28
C ASN A 419 9.75 -37.20 28.84
N CYS A 420 9.18 -37.46 27.65
CA CYS A 420 8.83 -38.81 27.18
C CYS A 420 9.09 -39.09 25.68
N TYR A 421 9.56 -38.11 24.89
CA TYR A 421 9.82 -38.29 23.45
C TYR A 421 10.74 -39.48 23.12
N ASN A 422 11.72 -39.76 23.98
CA ASN A 422 12.64 -40.90 23.87
C ASN A 422 11.97 -42.29 24.04
N GLU A 423 10.70 -42.36 24.44
CA GLU A 423 9.95 -43.62 24.59
C GLU A 423 9.27 -44.04 23.27
N PHE A 424 9.13 -43.11 22.33
CA PHE A 424 8.76 -43.42 20.95
C PHE A 424 9.97 -43.90 20.16
N LYS A 425 9.76 -44.54 19.01
CA LYS A 425 10.85 -44.77 18.05
C LYS A 425 11.13 -43.50 17.24
N LEU A 426 12.38 -43.33 16.80
CA LEU A 426 12.81 -42.22 15.94
C LEU A 426 11.89 -42.08 14.70
N ASP A 427 11.52 -43.20 14.09
CA ASP A 427 10.70 -43.32 12.88
C ASP A 427 9.19 -43.56 13.17
N PHE A 428 8.73 -43.36 14.41
CA PHE A 428 7.36 -43.71 14.79
C PHE A 428 6.29 -42.87 14.08
N PHE A 429 6.52 -41.57 13.95
CA PHE A 429 5.57 -40.64 13.32
C PHE A 429 5.93 -40.40 11.86
N ASP A 430 5.03 -40.73 10.94
CA ASP A 430 5.19 -40.42 9.52
C ASP A 430 5.09 -38.91 9.26
N TYR A 431 4.22 -38.22 10.01
CA TYR A 431 3.92 -36.80 9.82
C TYR A 431 4.02 -36.05 11.16
N ILE A 432 4.74 -34.92 11.21
CA ILE A 432 4.77 -34.04 12.39
C ILE A 432 4.18 -32.67 12.03
N ILE A 433 3.26 -32.17 12.85
CA ILE A 433 2.72 -30.80 12.76
C ILE A 433 3.18 -30.04 13.99
N VAL A 434 3.61 -28.81 13.80
CA VAL A 434 3.96 -27.90 14.89
C VAL A 434 3.24 -26.58 14.69
N ASP A 435 2.24 -26.33 15.54
CA ASP A 435 1.47 -25.07 15.55
C ASP A 435 2.19 -23.98 16.35
N GLU A 436 1.96 -22.73 15.98
CA GLU A 436 2.73 -21.55 16.42
C GLU A 436 4.26 -21.78 16.35
N PHE A 437 4.73 -22.26 15.18
CA PHE A 437 6.11 -22.69 14.89
C PHE A 437 7.20 -21.66 15.21
N HIS A 438 6.84 -20.39 15.38
CA HIS A 438 7.76 -19.36 15.84
C HIS A 438 8.36 -19.66 17.22
N HIS A 439 7.78 -20.55 18.02
CA HIS A 439 8.39 -21.05 19.28
C HIS A 439 9.51 -22.08 19.09
N SER A 440 9.61 -22.72 17.92
CA SER A 440 10.42 -23.93 17.73
C SER A 440 11.94 -23.75 17.83
N MET A 441 12.40 -22.50 17.92
CA MET A 441 13.81 -22.13 18.21
C MET A 441 14.20 -22.12 19.70
N SER A 442 13.37 -22.70 20.58
CA SER A 442 13.78 -23.00 21.97
C SER A 442 14.52 -24.33 22.04
N ASP A 443 15.51 -24.42 22.94
CA ASP A 443 16.33 -25.64 23.10
C ASP A 443 15.50 -26.91 23.41
N THR A 444 14.28 -26.73 23.93
CA THR A 444 13.35 -27.84 24.17
C THR A 444 12.75 -28.35 22.85
N TYR A 445 12.25 -27.44 22.01
CA TYR A 445 11.75 -27.81 20.67
C TYR A 445 12.86 -28.41 19.81
N LEU A 446 14.05 -27.79 19.78
CA LEU A 446 15.18 -28.27 18.98
C LEU A 446 15.54 -29.71 19.34
N LYS A 447 15.71 -30.02 20.63
CA LYS A 447 16.02 -31.39 21.10
C LYS A 447 14.93 -32.38 20.71
N THR A 448 13.66 -32.08 21.02
CA THR A 448 12.54 -32.99 20.73
C THR A 448 12.30 -33.19 19.23
N LEU A 449 12.40 -32.15 18.41
CA LEU A 449 12.23 -32.28 16.95
C LEU A 449 13.42 -32.99 16.29
N SER A 450 14.65 -32.75 16.77
CA SER A 450 15.86 -33.43 16.24
C SER A 450 15.90 -34.94 16.48
N TYR A 451 15.09 -35.45 17.41
CA TYR A 451 14.96 -36.87 17.69
C TYR A 451 14.19 -37.61 16.60
N PHE A 452 13.10 -37.02 16.08
CA PHE A 452 12.20 -37.72 15.17
C PHE A 452 12.67 -37.65 13.71
N GLN A 453 12.51 -38.75 12.99
CA GLN A 453 12.78 -38.91 11.56
C GLN A 453 11.47 -39.10 10.78
N SER A 454 10.61 -38.08 10.83
CA SER A 454 9.35 -38.09 10.08
C SER A 454 9.55 -38.01 8.57
N LYS A 455 8.59 -38.54 7.79
CA LYS A 455 8.56 -38.37 6.33
C LYS A 455 8.27 -36.92 5.94
N PHE A 456 7.42 -36.23 6.71
CA PHE A 456 7.17 -34.80 6.55
C PHE A 456 6.99 -34.06 7.89
N LEU A 457 7.51 -32.83 7.97
CA LEU A 457 7.29 -31.89 9.08
C LEU A 457 6.66 -30.60 8.57
N LEU A 458 5.48 -30.25 9.08
CA LEU A 458 4.77 -29.01 8.78
C LEU A 458 4.87 -28.03 9.96
N GLY A 459 5.54 -26.91 9.74
CA GLY A 459 5.47 -25.74 10.60
C GLY A 459 4.29 -24.86 10.20
N LEU A 460 3.51 -24.40 11.17
CA LEU A 460 2.43 -23.43 10.98
C LEU A 460 2.67 -22.21 11.86
N THR A 461 2.68 -21.00 11.30
CA THR A 461 2.84 -19.76 12.07
C THR A 461 2.03 -18.61 11.48
N ALA A 462 1.69 -17.61 12.30
CA ALA A 462 1.23 -16.31 11.80
C ALA A 462 2.37 -15.35 11.48
N THR A 463 3.58 -15.60 11.98
CA THR A 463 4.71 -14.66 11.92
C THR A 463 6.03 -15.42 11.81
N PRO A 464 6.87 -15.16 10.78
CA PRO A 464 8.18 -15.81 10.65
C PRO A 464 9.26 -15.20 11.56
N LYS A 465 9.14 -13.90 11.90
CA LYS A 465 10.18 -13.14 12.62
C LYS A 465 9.98 -13.20 14.14
N ARG A 466 10.98 -13.74 14.87
CA ARG A 466 11.04 -13.75 16.34
C ARG A 466 11.65 -12.45 16.89
N MET A 467 11.23 -12.05 18.10
CA MET A 467 11.77 -10.88 18.80
C MET A 467 13.22 -11.02 19.29
N ASP A 468 13.74 -12.25 19.38
CA ASP A 468 15.13 -12.53 19.78
C ASP A 468 16.09 -12.67 18.57
N GLY A 469 15.59 -12.41 17.35
CA GLY A 469 16.38 -12.45 16.11
C GLY A 469 16.75 -13.86 15.61
N LYS A 470 16.31 -14.93 16.29
CA LYS A 470 16.56 -16.31 15.86
C LYS A 470 15.70 -16.66 14.64
N ASP A 471 16.34 -17.22 13.62
CA ASP A 471 15.72 -17.54 12.34
C ASP A 471 15.00 -18.90 12.34
N ILE A 472 13.68 -18.89 12.38
CA ILE A 472 12.86 -20.12 12.41
C ILE A 472 12.81 -20.84 11.06
N LEU A 473 13.07 -20.14 9.95
CA LEU A 473 12.96 -20.69 8.60
C LEU A 473 13.97 -21.85 8.43
N SER A 474 15.14 -21.71 9.05
CA SER A 474 16.19 -22.73 9.12
C SER A 474 15.72 -24.09 9.64
N LEU A 475 14.67 -24.15 10.47
CA LEU A 475 14.13 -25.43 10.99
C LEU A 475 13.34 -26.20 9.94
N CYS A 476 12.71 -25.50 9.01
CA CYS A 476 11.99 -26.03 7.85
C CYS A 476 12.87 -26.11 6.59
N ASP A 477 14.20 -26.09 6.74
CA ASP A 477 15.17 -26.08 5.63
C ASP A 477 14.92 -24.92 4.65
N TYR A 478 14.42 -23.78 5.17
CA TYR A 478 13.99 -22.59 4.43
C TYR A 478 12.86 -22.78 3.40
N ASN A 479 12.22 -23.95 3.39
CA ASN A 479 11.11 -24.22 2.50
C ASN A 479 9.80 -23.58 3.00
N VAL A 480 9.60 -22.31 2.66
CA VAL A 480 8.31 -21.61 2.83
C VAL A 480 7.38 -22.03 1.71
N VAL A 481 6.31 -22.75 2.06
CA VAL A 481 5.37 -23.35 1.10
C VAL A 481 4.36 -22.33 0.59
N ASP A 482 3.83 -21.49 1.49
CA ASP A 482 2.99 -20.35 1.13
C ASP A 482 3.01 -19.30 2.25
N GLU A 483 2.79 -18.04 1.89
CA GLU A 483 2.56 -16.93 2.83
C GLU A 483 1.23 -16.24 2.51
N ILE A 484 0.32 -16.22 3.50
CA ILE A 484 -0.99 -15.55 3.42
C ILE A 484 -1.04 -14.45 4.48
N GLY A 485 -0.86 -13.21 4.01
CA GLY A 485 -0.99 -12.00 4.83
C GLY A 485 -2.44 -11.69 5.22
N ILE A 486 -2.63 -10.68 6.08
CA ILE A 486 -3.97 -10.24 6.47
C ILE A 486 -4.71 -9.55 5.31
N LYS A 487 -3.99 -8.88 4.39
CA LYS A 487 -4.53 -8.31 3.14
C LYS A 487 -5.30 -9.38 2.32
N GLU A 488 -4.62 -10.46 1.94
CA GLU A 488 -5.23 -11.57 1.20
C GLU A 488 -6.33 -12.29 2.01
N ALA A 489 -6.13 -12.47 3.32
CA ALA A 489 -7.16 -13.10 4.17
C ALA A 489 -8.45 -12.28 4.29
N LEU A 490 -8.36 -10.94 4.21
CA LEU A 490 -9.51 -10.05 4.06
C LEU A 490 -10.13 -10.23 2.66
N GLU A 491 -9.34 -10.11 1.59
CA GLU A 491 -9.76 -10.23 0.19
C GLU A 491 -10.56 -11.52 -0.09
N GLU A 492 -10.17 -12.65 0.51
CA GLU A 492 -10.83 -13.96 0.40
C GLU A 492 -11.98 -14.20 1.39
N ASP A 493 -12.41 -13.19 2.16
CA ASP A 493 -13.47 -13.30 3.18
C ASP A 493 -13.19 -14.39 4.24
N LEU A 494 -11.94 -14.58 4.63
CA LEU A 494 -11.57 -15.57 5.65
C LEU A 494 -11.72 -15.03 7.08
N ILE A 495 -11.68 -13.71 7.22
CA ILE A 495 -11.75 -12.94 8.48
C ILE A 495 -12.75 -11.78 8.35
N VAL A 496 -13.09 -11.13 9.46
CA VAL A 496 -13.87 -9.87 9.43
C VAL A 496 -12.95 -8.66 9.22
N PRO A 497 -13.42 -7.58 8.57
CA PRO A 497 -12.72 -6.31 8.55
C PRO A 497 -12.59 -5.69 9.95
N PHE A 498 -11.71 -4.71 10.09
CA PHE A 498 -11.48 -3.96 11.32
C PHE A 498 -11.57 -2.45 11.11
N HIS A 499 -11.98 -1.75 12.15
CA HIS A 499 -11.93 -0.29 12.25
C HIS A 499 -10.93 0.09 13.35
N TYR A 500 -9.76 0.59 12.95
CA TYR A 500 -8.68 1.00 13.84
C TYR A 500 -8.72 2.51 14.08
N PHE A 501 -8.66 2.91 15.35
CA PHE A 501 -8.62 4.29 15.80
C PHE A 501 -7.36 4.50 16.66
N GLY A 502 -6.33 5.11 16.06
CA GLY A 502 -5.10 5.50 16.73
C GLY A 502 -5.26 6.86 17.42
N VAL A 503 -5.57 6.83 18.71
CA VAL A 503 -5.89 8.00 19.53
C VAL A 503 -4.64 8.55 20.20
N ASN A 504 -4.48 9.87 20.26
CA ASN A 504 -3.39 10.49 21.01
C ASN A 504 -3.61 10.37 22.53
N ASP A 505 -2.80 9.55 23.20
CA ASP A 505 -2.82 9.44 24.67
C ASP A 505 -2.07 10.62 25.30
N TYR A 506 -2.74 11.79 25.33
CA TYR A 506 -2.20 13.01 25.94
C TYR A 506 -2.07 12.94 27.46
N THR A 507 -2.68 11.91 28.09
CA THR A 507 -2.66 11.75 29.55
C THR A 507 -1.29 11.29 30.06
N ILE A 508 -0.40 10.81 29.17
CA ILE A 508 0.94 10.33 29.50
C ILE A 508 2.00 11.09 28.71
N ASN A 509 2.90 11.76 29.42
CA ASN A 509 4.10 12.34 28.81
C ASN A 509 5.26 11.32 28.79
N TYR A 510 5.37 10.60 27.67
CA TYR A 510 6.41 9.58 27.46
C TYR A 510 7.84 10.12 27.38
N ASP A 511 8.05 11.41 27.11
CA ASP A 511 9.39 12.02 27.04
C ASP A 511 10.04 12.15 28.43
N ASN A 512 9.22 12.21 29.49
CA ASN A 512 9.66 12.22 30.88
C ASN A 512 10.04 10.82 31.41
N ILE A 513 9.76 9.74 30.67
CA ILE A 513 9.98 8.36 31.11
C ILE A 513 11.35 7.87 30.62
N PRO A 514 12.29 7.51 31.51
CA PRO A 514 13.64 7.10 31.08
C PRO A 514 13.62 5.88 30.15
N TYR A 515 14.29 5.99 29.00
CA TYR A 515 14.36 4.94 27.98
C TYR A 515 15.80 4.45 27.77
N LYS A 516 16.07 3.16 28.04
CA LYS A 516 17.39 2.51 27.90
C LYS A 516 17.23 1.12 27.27
N ASN A 517 18.21 0.72 26.45
CA ASN A 517 18.26 -0.61 25.81
C ASN A 517 16.96 -1.04 25.11
N GLY A 518 16.25 -0.10 24.48
CA GLY A 518 15.01 -0.39 23.75
C GLY A 518 13.74 -0.49 24.62
N LYS A 519 13.82 -0.24 25.93
CA LYS A 519 12.70 -0.30 26.89
C LYS A 519 12.58 0.98 27.72
N TYR A 520 11.37 1.29 28.17
CA TYR A 520 11.12 2.28 29.22
C TYR A 520 11.43 1.73 30.60
N ASN A 521 11.69 2.61 31.57
CA ASN A 521 11.69 2.25 32.98
C ASN A 521 10.28 1.80 33.38
N GLU A 522 10.12 0.52 33.73
CA GLU A 522 8.83 -0.11 33.98
C GLU A 522 8.08 0.51 35.16
N LYS A 523 8.78 0.95 36.21
CA LYS A 523 8.16 1.57 37.39
C LYS A 523 7.60 2.96 37.07
N VAL A 524 8.41 3.84 36.48
CA VAL A 524 7.96 5.20 36.10
C VAL A 524 6.85 5.14 35.05
N LEU A 525 6.93 4.19 34.11
CA LEU A 525 5.85 3.97 33.14
C LEU A 525 4.55 3.54 33.83
N LEU A 526 4.62 2.63 34.80
CA LEU A 526 3.45 2.17 35.55
C LEU A 526 2.78 3.31 36.34
N GLU A 527 3.56 4.11 37.06
CA GLU A 527 3.08 5.28 37.81
C GLU A 527 2.30 6.28 36.92
N ASN A 528 2.69 6.42 35.64
CA ASN A 528 1.98 7.26 34.67
C ASN A 528 0.76 6.57 34.01
N LEU A 529 0.68 5.24 34.02
CA LEU A 529 -0.45 4.48 33.49
C LEU A 529 -1.62 4.38 34.50
N LEU A 530 -1.33 4.41 35.81
CA LEU A 530 -2.28 4.28 36.92
C LEU A 530 -2.99 5.61 37.26
N LEU A 531 -3.66 6.22 36.27
CA LEU A 531 -4.34 7.51 36.42
C LEU A 531 -5.85 7.36 36.14
N ASN A 532 -6.71 7.71 37.10
CA ASN A 532 -8.17 7.64 36.93
C ASN A 532 -8.66 8.51 35.76
N ALA A 533 -8.08 9.70 35.59
CA ALA A 533 -8.35 10.60 34.46
C ALA A 533 -8.00 9.98 33.08
N ARG A 534 -7.07 9.02 33.05
CA ARG A 534 -6.80 8.23 31.84
C ARG A 534 -7.87 7.17 31.61
N THR A 535 -8.38 6.54 32.68
CA THR A 535 -9.52 5.61 32.53
C THR A 535 -10.79 6.33 32.10
N ASP A 536 -11.04 7.55 32.59
CA ASP A 536 -12.12 8.42 32.09
C ASP A 536 -11.99 8.66 30.57
N TYR A 537 -10.79 9.02 30.11
CA TYR A 537 -10.49 9.20 28.69
C TYR A 537 -10.64 7.90 27.88
N ILE A 538 -10.26 6.75 28.43
CA ILE A 538 -10.45 5.44 27.79
C ILE A 538 -11.95 5.16 27.60
N VAL A 539 -12.77 5.37 28.63
CA VAL A 539 -14.23 5.19 28.56
C VAL A 539 -14.88 6.19 27.60
N GLU A 540 -14.41 7.44 27.57
CA GLU A 540 -14.84 8.43 26.58
C GLU A 540 -14.63 7.92 25.14
N LYS A 541 -13.47 7.30 24.83
CA LYS A 541 -13.23 6.75 23.48
C LYS A 541 -14.00 5.48 23.18
N ILE A 542 -14.19 4.58 24.16
CA ILE A 542 -15.09 3.41 24.01
C ILE A 542 -16.49 3.90 23.65
N ASN A 543 -17.00 4.92 24.32
CA ASN A 543 -18.33 5.47 24.03
C ASN A 543 -18.38 6.28 22.73
N LYS A 544 -17.31 7.03 22.39
CA LYS A 544 -17.22 7.79 21.14
C LYS A 544 -17.32 6.87 19.92
N PHE A 545 -16.41 5.89 19.84
CA PHE A 545 -16.25 5.02 18.66
C PHE A 545 -17.13 3.78 18.73
N GLY A 546 -17.47 3.29 19.92
CA GLY A 546 -18.30 2.10 20.12
C GLY A 546 -17.64 0.78 19.71
N PHE A 547 -18.47 -0.16 19.26
CA PHE A 547 -18.13 -1.55 18.95
C PHE A 547 -19.22 -2.17 18.06
N ASP A 548 -18.98 -3.34 17.49
CA ASP A 548 -19.97 -4.01 16.64
C ASP A 548 -21.01 -4.84 17.42
N GLY A 549 -22.27 -4.82 16.97
CA GLY A 549 -23.41 -5.48 17.62
C GLY A 549 -23.82 -4.89 18.98
N ASP A 550 -24.78 -5.54 19.64
CA ASP A 550 -25.51 -4.95 20.79
C ASP A 550 -24.80 -5.12 22.14
N LYS A 551 -24.02 -6.19 22.30
CA LYS A 551 -23.37 -6.55 23.57
C LYS A 551 -21.86 -6.50 23.46
N LEU A 552 -21.22 -5.76 24.36
CA LEU A 552 -19.78 -5.59 24.45
C LEU A 552 -19.05 -6.90 24.76
N SER A 553 -17.95 -7.16 24.05
CA SER A 553 -16.99 -8.23 24.28
C SER A 553 -15.60 -7.70 23.95
N ALA A 554 -15.03 -6.97 24.91
CA ALA A 554 -13.78 -6.24 24.77
C ALA A 554 -12.59 -6.97 25.41
N VAL A 555 -11.42 -6.83 24.81
CA VAL A 555 -10.13 -7.23 25.40
C VAL A 555 -9.26 -6.00 25.61
N ALA A 556 -8.75 -5.80 26.82
CA ALA A 556 -7.84 -4.71 27.17
C ALA A 556 -6.43 -5.22 27.43
N PHE A 557 -5.48 -4.83 26.56
CA PHE A 557 -4.07 -5.21 26.65
C PHE A 557 -3.30 -4.27 27.59
N CYS A 558 -2.98 -4.77 28.78
CA CYS A 558 -2.37 -4.01 29.87
C CYS A 558 -0.84 -4.19 29.94
N GLN A 559 -0.14 -3.16 30.43
CA GLN A 559 1.32 -3.15 30.52
C GLN A 559 1.87 -4.27 31.42
N ASN A 560 1.29 -4.45 32.60
CA ASN A 560 1.67 -5.46 33.58
C ASN A 560 0.45 -5.88 34.44
N ILE A 561 0.66 -6.80 35.39
CA ILE A 561 -0.39 -7.37 36.26
C ILE A 561 -1.08 -6.29 37.08
N GLU A 562 -0.33 -5.38 37.68
CA GLU A 562 -0.85 -4.29 38.52
C GLU A 562 -1.77 -3.34 37.73
N HIS A 563 -1.33 -2.90 36.54
CA HIS A 563 -2.16 -2.11 35.63
C HIS A 563 -3.44 -2.86 35.20
N ALA A 564 -3.37 -4.19 35.04
CA ALA A 564 -4.55 -4.98 34.66
C ALA A 564 -5.60 -5.07 35.78
N PHE A 565 -5.17 -5.15 37.04
CA PHE A 565 -6.07 -5.08 38.19
C PHE A 565 -6.68 -3.68 38.35
N PHE A 566 -5.85 -2.62 38.31
CA PHE A 566 -6.32 -1.23 38.37
C PHE A 566 -7.37 -0.91 37.30
N ILE A 567 -7.08 -1.22 36.03
CA ILE A 567 -8.02 -0.97 34.92
C ILE A 567 -9.30 -1.79 35.08
N LYS A 568 -9.23 -3.03 35.58
CA LYS A 568 -10.44 -3.83 35.88
C LYS A 568 -11.28 -3.20 36.99
N GLU A 569 -10.66 -2.66 38.04
CA GLU A 569 -11.37 -2.01 39.13
C GLU A 569 -12.04 -0.72 38.65
N GLU A 570 -11.31 0.13 37.94
CA GLU A 570 -11.88 1.36 37.37
C GLU A 570 -12.99 1.07 36.35
N PHE A 571 -12.85 0.10 35.45
CA PHE A 571 -13.97 -0.31 34.59
C PHE A 571 -15.18 -0.83 35.39
N THR A 572 -14.96 -1.52 36.51
CA THR A 572 -16.05 -1.94 37.41
C THR A 572 -16.74 -0.73 38.05
N ASN A 573 -15.96 0.27 38.50
CA ASN A 573 -16.45 1.53 39.06
C ASN A 573 -17.26 2.34 38.04
N LYS A 574 -16.95 2.20 36.74
CA LYS A 574 -17.69 2.79 35.62
C LYS A 574 -18.86 1.93 35.10
N GLY A 575 -19.18 0.83 35.78
CA GLY A 575 -20.36 -0.01 35.50
C GLY A 575 -20.14 -1.19 34.54
N TYR A 576 -18.93 -1.40 34.01
CA TYR A 576 -18.62 -2.51 33.11
C TYR A 576 -18.28 -3.79 33.88
N LYS A 577 -18.86 -4.92 33.46
CA LYS A 577 -18.56 -6.25 34.02
C LYS A 577 -17.17 -6.70 33.58
N SER A 578 -16.18 -6.50 34.45
CA SER A 578 -14.77 -6.62 34.08
C SER A 578 -14.04 -7.72 34.87
N ALA A 579 -13.15 -8.45 34.21
CA ALA A 579 -12.32 -9.50 34.81
C ALA A 579 -10.86 -9.41 34.34
N VAL A 580 -9.96 -10.06 35.08
CA VAL A 580 -8.52 -10.10 34.78
C VAL A 580 -8.07 -11.54 34.50
N ILE A 581 -7.26 -11.73 33.45
CA ILE A 581 -6.49 -12.97 33.23
C ILE A 581 -4.99 -12.63 33.14
N THR A 582 -4.20 -13.27 34.01
CA THR A 582 -2.73 -13.09 34.09
C THR A 582 -2.02 -14.44 34.13
N ALA A 583 -0.69 -14.45 33.99
CA ALA A 583 0.14 -15.65 34.13
C ALA A 583 -0.13 -16.45 35.42
N ASN A 584 -0.60 -15.78 36.48
CA ASN A 584 -0.88 -16.37 37.79
C ASN A 584 -2.32 -16.92 37.92
N THR A 585 -3.21 -16.70 36.94
CA THR A 585 -4.58 -17.22 36.95
C THR A 585 -4.57 -18.73 36.65
N SER A 586 -5.15 -19.52 37.56
CA SER A 586 -5.19 -20.98 37.46
C SER A 586 -5.98 -21.44 36.22
N SER A 587 -5.72 -22.67 35.75
CA SER A 587 -6.40 -23.21 34.56
C SER A 587 -7.92 -23.30 34.74
N ASN A 588 -8.40 -23.62 35.95
CA ASN A 588 -9.83 -23.72 36.25
C ASN A 588 -10.49 -22.33 36.24
N ASP A 589 -9.92 -21.36 36.96
CA ASP A 589 -10.45 -19.99 37.01
C ASP A 589 -10.43 -19.36 35.61
N ARG A 590 -9.36 -19.62 34.85
CA ARG A 590 -9.23 -19.15 33.46
C ARG A 590 -10.35 -19.73 32.59
N ALA A 591 -10.61 -21.04 32.66
CA ALA A 591 -11.70 -21.66 31.91
C ALA A 591 -13.05 -21.05 32.27
N GLU A 592 -13.33 -20.83 33.57
CA GLU A 592 -14.58 -20.22 34.03
C GLU A 592 -14.74 -18.76 33.56
N ILE A 593 -13.68 -17.94 33.66
CA ILE A 593 -13.68 -16.55 33.18
C ILE A 593 -13.88 -16.50 31.66
N LEU A 594 -13.20 -17.37 30.91
CA LEU A 594 -13.35 -17.44 29.45
C LEU A 594 -14.77 -17.90 29.04
N GLU A 595 -15.37 -18.86 29.74
CA GLU A 595 -16.78 -19.23 29.50
C GLU A 595 -17.75 -18.10 29.85
N LYS A 596 -17.55 -17.39 30.97
CA LYS A 596 -18.34 -16.20 31.30
C LYS A 596 -18.21 -15.09 30.23
N PHE A 597 -17.02 -14.92 29.66
CA PHE A 597 -16.76 -13.92 28.62
C PHE A 597 -17.35 -14.32 27.25
N LYS A 598 -17.20 -15.58 26.81
CA LYS A 598 -17.88 -16.12 25.61
C LYS A 598 -19.39 -15.92 25.67
N ASN A 599 -19.97 -16.20 26.84
CA ASN A 599 -21.42 -16.03 27.11
C ASN A 599 -21.83 -14.58 27.39
N LYS A 600 -20.96 -13.59 27.15
CA LYS A 600 -21.18 -12.14 27.35
C LYS A 600 -21.69 -11.76 28.76
N LYS A 601 -21.31 -12.54 29.79
CA LYS A 601 -21.53 -12.21 31.21
C LYS A 601 -20.43 -11.30 31.77
N ILE A 602 -19.25 -11.33 31.13
CA ILE A 602 -18.15 -10.38 31.29
C ILE A 602 -18.07 -9.60 29.99
N GLU A 603 -17.98 -8.29 30.09
CA GLU A 603 -17.98 -7.34 28.98
C GLU A 603 -16.55 -6.92 28.61
N ILE A 604 -15.65 -6.77 29.60
CA ILE A 604 -14.25 -6.37 29.39
C ILE A 604 -13.29 -7.36 30.07
N LEU A 605 -12.33 -7.88 29.31
CA LEU A 605 -11.30 -8.80 29.78
C LEU A 605 -9.92 -8.13 29.76
N CYS A 606 -9.42 -7.76 30.93
CA CYS A 606 -8.11 -7.14 31.13
C CYS A 606 -7.01 -8.21 31.16
N VAL A 607 -5.98 -8.07 30.32
CA VAL A 607 -4.97 -9.13 30.13
C VAL A 607 -3.54 -8.63 30.05
N VAL A 608 -2.63 -9.51 30.45
CA VAL A 608 -1.18 -9.30 30.39
C VAL A 608 -0.55 -10.54 29.75
N ASP A 609 -0.13 -10.39 28.50
CA ASP A 609 0.63 -11.36 27.67
C ASP A 609 0.05 -12.78 27.49
N ILE A 610 -1.07 -13.13 28.13
CA ILE A 610 -1.75 -14.41 27.94
C ILE A 610 -2.48 -14.48 26.60
N LEU A 611 -3.21 -13.43 26.18
CA LEU A 611 -4.02 -13.45 24.95
C LEU A 611 -3.22 -13.27 23.65
N ASN A 612 -1.89 -13.20 23.73
CA ASN A 612 -1.04 -13.24 22.54
C ASN A 612 -1.32 -14.52 21.74
N GLU A 613 -1.54 -15.66 22.43
CA GLU A 613 -1.65 -16.98 21.80
C GLU A 613 -2.69 -17.89 22.47
N GLY A 614 -3.19 -18.89 21.74
CA GLY A 614 -3.86 -20.08 22.29
C GLY A 614 -5.31 -20.00 22.77
N ILE A 615 -5.92 -18.82 22.87
CA ILE A 615 -7.33 -18.69 23.28
C ILE A 615 -8.22 -18.42 22.06
N ASP A 616 -9.36 -19.12 21.97
CA ASP A 616 -10.32 -18.96 20.89
C ASP A 616 -11.66 -18.37 21.37
N ILE A 617 -11.83 -17.07 21.12
CA ILE A 617 -13.08 -16.34 21.36
C ILE A 617 -13.39 -15.51 20.10
N PRO A 618 -14.19 -16.03 19.15
CA PRO A 618 -14.55 -15.29 17.94
C PRO A 618 -15.44 -14.07 18.20
N THR A 619 -16.16 -14.05 19.33
CA THR A 619 -17.16 -13.02 19.69
C THR A 619 -16.58 -11.66 20.09
N ILE A 620 -15.24 -11.53 20.18
CA ILE A 620 -14.59 -10.25 20.53
C ILE A 620 -14.93 -9.20 19.47
N ASN A 621 -15.51 -8.07 19.88
CA ASN A 621 -15.91 -6.96 19.00
C ASN A 621 -15.17 -5.64 19.29
N LEU A 622 -14.38 -5.58 20.36
CA LEU A 622 -13.53 -4.44 20.69
C LEU A 622 -12.14 -4.89 21.21
N LEU A 623 -11.07 -4.27 20.71
CA LEU A 623 -9.71 -4.42 21.22
C LEU A 623 -9.18 -3.06 21.71
N LEU A 624 -8.67 -3.02 22.94
CA LEU A 624 -8.11 -1.83 23.57
C LEU A 624 -6.62 -2.03 23.82
N PHE A 625 -5.79 -1.25 23.12
CA PHE A 625 -4.33 -1.23 23.33
C PHE A 625 -3.99 -0.12 24.32
N LEU A 626 -3.84 -0.50 25.59
CA LEU A 626 -3.62 0.45 26.71
C LEU A 626 -2.14 0.56 27.10
N ARG A 627 -1.23 0.04 26.27
CA ARG A 627 0.23 -0.02 26.52
C ARG A 627 1.02 0.28 25.24
N PRO A 628 2.26 0.82 25.34
CA PRO A 628 3.13 1.02 24.18
C PRO A 628 3.39 -0.28 23.40
N THR A 629 3.08 -0.29 22.11
CA THR A 629 3.29 -1.45 21.25
C THR A 629 4.76 -1.56 20.83
N MET A 630 5.52 -2.41 21.53
CA MET A 630 6.96 -2.57 21.35
C MET A 630 7.37 -3.51 20.20
N SER A 631 6.41 -4.22 19.60
CA SER A 631 6.60 -5.29 18.63
C SER A 631 5.38 -5.43 17.70
N SER A 632 5.60 -5.34 16.39
CA SER A 632 4.57 -5.56 15.37
C SER A 632 4.08 -7.01 15.36
N THR A 633 4.95 -7.99 15.62
CA THR A 633 4.60 -9.42 15.77
C THR A 633 3.50 -9.63 16.81
N ILE A 634 3.65 -9.03 18.01
CA ILE A 634 2.66 -9.16 19.10
C ILE A 634 1.34 -8.47 18.71
N PHE A 635 1.42 -7.29 18.10
CA PHE A 635 0.26 -6.53 17.63
C PHE A 635 -0.59 -7.31 16.62
N ILE A 636 0.04 -7.92 15.62
CA ILE A 636 -0.61 -8.77 14.60
C ILE A 636 -1.29 -9.99 15.24
N GLN A 637 -0.60 -10.65 16.18
CA GLN A 637 -1.18 -11.78 16.93
C GLN A 637 -2.41 -11.37 17.75
N GLN A 638 -2.37 -10.18 18.38
CA GLN A 638 -3.44 -9.62 19.21
C GLN A 638 -4.66 -9.19 18.38
N ILE A 639 -4.46 -8.39 17.31
CA ILE A 639 -5.52 -8.03 16.35
C ILE A 639 -6.20 -9.27 15.79
N GLY A 640 -5.39 -10.27 15.42
CA GLY A 640 -5.84 -11.56 14.88
C GLY A 640 -6.84 -12.35 15.73
N ARG A 641 -6.95 -12.08 17.03
CA ARG A 641 -7.98 -12.69 17.88
C ARG A 641 -9.35 -12.03 17.64
N GLY A 642 -9.36 -10.72 17.39
CA GLY A 642 -10.54 -9.93 17.01
C GLY A 642 -10.99 -10.14 15.56
N LEU A 643 -10.10 -10.51 14.63
CA LEU A 643 -10.44 -10.70 13.21
C LEU A 643 -11.27 -11.96 12.88
N ARG A 644 -11.55 -12.85 13.85
CA ARG A 644 -12.33 -14.07 13.59
C ARG A 644 -13.81 -13.76 13.34
N LYS A 645 -14.43 -14.49 12.41
CA LYS A 645 -15.88 -14.43 12.14
C LYS A 645 -16.68 -15.00 13.30
N ALA A 646 -17.79 -14.34 13.61
CA ALA A 646 -18.81 -14.78 14.55
C ALA A 646 -20.20 -14.43 13.98
N GLU A 647 -21.25 -15.02 14.55
CA GLU A 647 -22.63 -14.65 14.22
C GLU A 647 -22.92 -13.21 14.68
N ASN A 648 -23.63 -12.45 13.84
CA ASN A 648 -23.94 -11.02 14.05
C ASN A 648 -22.71 -10.15 14.35
N LYS A 649 -21.64 -10.38 13.58
CA LYS A 649 -20.39 -9.62 13.64
C LYS A 649 -19.90 -9.29 12.22
N ASP A 650 -20.13 -8.06 11.79
CA ASP A 650 -19.70 -7.48 10.53
C ASP A 650 -18.22 -7.01 10.61
N PHE A 651 -17.75 -6.54 11.77
CA PHE A 651 -16.37 -6.01 11.95
C PHE A 651 -15.84 -6.13 13.39
N VAL A 652 -14.60 -5.69 13.63
CA VAL A 652 -14.03 -5.49 14.98
C VAL A 652 -13.51 -4.05 15.14
N THR A 653 -13.83 -3.39 16.25
CA THR A 653 -13.26 -2.07 16.59
C THR A 653 -11.94 -2.25 17.33
N ILE A 654 -10.96 -1.42 17.00
CA ILE A 654 -9.65 -1.39 17.65
C ILE A 654 -9.38 0.06 18.06
N ILE A 655 -9.13 0.30 19.35
CA ILE A 655 -8.74 1.62 19.87
C ILE A 655 -7.34 1.49 20.46
N ASP A 656 -6.40 2.27 19.93
CA ASP A 656 -4.99 2.25 20.31
C ASP A 656 -4.61 3.61 20.90
N PHE A 657 -4.10 3.60 22.14
CA PHE A 657 -3.76 4.79 22.90
C PHE A 657 -2.28 5.14 22.67
N ILE A 658 -2.00 5.81 21.56
CA ILE A 658 -0.66 6.07 21.03
C ILE A 658 -0.05 7.32 21.69
N GLY A 659 0.61 7.17 22.82
CA GLY A 659 1.49 8.21 23.37
C GLY A 659 2.85 8.31 22.65
N ASN A 660 3.66 9.33 22.97
CA ASN A 660 4.91 9.65 22.25
C ASN A 660 6.06 8.64 22.48
N HIS A 661 5.96 7.42 21.96
CA HIS A 661 6.99 6.40 22.15
C HIS A 661 8.00 6.29 20.98
N LYS A 662 9.13 5.60 21.18
CA LYS A 662 10.18 5.51 20.14
C LYS A 662 9.89 4.53 19.00
N LYS A 663 8.72 3.87 19.01
CA LYS A 663 8.39 2.74 18.13
C LYS A 663 7.02 2.83 17.44
N ASP A 664 6.27 3.94 17.60
CA ASP A 664 4.93 4.16 17.02
C ASP A 664 4.88 3.78 15.52
N TYR A 665 5.95 4.09 14.78
CA TYR A 665 6.04 3.83 13.34
C TYR A 665 6.05 2.34 12.95
N LEU A 666 6.29 1.42 13.89
CA LEU A 666 6.23 -0.03 13.60
C LEU A 666 4.80 -0.54 13.37
N LEU A 667 3.79 0.19 13.86
CA LEU A 667 2.37 -0.09 13.60
C LEU A 667 2.00 0.13 12.12
N ILE A 668 2.70 1.08 11.50
CA ILE A 668 2.41 1.63 10.17
C ILE A 668 2.92 0.69 9.09
N ASN A 669 4.11 0.11 9.29
CA ASN A 669 4.70 -0.93 8.44
C ASN A 669 3.77 -2.15 8.22
N TYR A 670 2.74 -2.33 9.06
CA TYR A 670 1.74 -3.38 8.92
C TYR A 670 0.52 -2.95 8.08
N PHE A 671 0.13 -1.68 8.16
CA PHE A 671 -0.97 -1.13 7.37
C PHE A 671 -0.53 -0.77 5.94
N SER A 672 0.75 -0.43 5.75
CA SER A 672 1.42 -0.17 4.47
C SER A 672 1.66 -1.44 3.64
N ASN A 673 0.59 -2.13 3.25
CA ASN A 673 0.66 -3.36 2.43
C ASN A 673 0.82 -3.06 0.93
N GLU A 674 1.84 -2.27 0.56
CA GLU A 674 2.44 -2.23 -0.78
C GLU A 674 3.77 -1.45 -0.82
N VAL A 675 4.62 -1.80 0.14
CA VAL A 675 6.06 -1.69 -0.03
C VAL A 675 6.52 -2.94 -0.77
N ASP A 676 6.52 -2.88 -2.10
CA ASP A 676 7.01 -3.97 -2.94
C ASP A 676 8.52 -4.16 -2.64
N ASN A 677 9.05 -5.37 -2.82
CA ASN A 677 10.50 -5.59 -2.66
C ASN A 677 11.35 -4.89 -3.74
N LYS A 678 10.68 -4.24 -4.70
CA LYS A 678 11.21 -3.44 -5.80
C LYS A 678 11.15 -1.92 -5.54
N ASP A 679 10.62 -1.47 -4.40
CA ASP A 679 10.55 -0.04 -4.06
C ASP A 679 11.81 0.45 -3.35
N THR A 680 12.48 1.47 -3.88
CA THR A 680 13.64 2.07 -3.19
C THR A 680 13.35 2.39 -1.72
N LEU A 681 14.38 2.28 -0.86
CA LEU A 681 14.28 2.70 0.56
C LEU A 681 13.77 4.13 0.77
N PHE A 682 13.77 4.97 -0.27
CA PHE A 682 13.24 6.33 -0.27
C PHE A 682 11.77 6.39 -0.72
N THR A 683 11.36 5.68 -1.78
CA THR A 683 9.93 5.57 -2.16
C THR A 683 9.13 4.85 -1.08
N LYS A 684 9.71 3.88 -0.37
CA LYS A 684 9.09 3.28 0.85
C LYS A 684 8.68 4.34 1.86
N LYS A 685 9.51 5.36 2.09
CA LYS A 685 9.26 6.45 3.05
C LYS A 685 8.15 7.40 2.57
N GLU A 686 8.15 7.79 1.29
CA GLU A 686 7.09 8.63 0.71
C GLU A 686 5.74 7.90 0.68
N LYS A 687 5.71 6.65 0.20
CA LYS A 687 4.50 5.81 0.17
C LYS A 687 3.89 5.73 1.57
N ILE A 688 4.68 5.38 2.58
CA ILE A 688 4.24 5.34 3.97
C ILE A 688 3.69 6.70 4.44
N ILE A 689 4.37 7.81 4.16
CA ILE A 689 3.87 9.15 4.56
C ILE A 689 2.56 9.50 3.86
N ASN A 690 2.39 9.18 2.58
CA ASN A 690 1.15 9.39 1.85
C ASN A 690 0.02 8.48 2.37
N GLU A 691 0.28 7.21 2.67
CA GLU A 691 -0.70 6.32 3.30
C GLU A 691 -1.13 6.83 4.68
N ILE A 692 -0.20 7.33 5.51
CA ILE A 692 -0.52 7.95 6.80
C ILE A 692 -1.40 9.19 6.62
N LYS A 693 -1.07 10.08 5.65
CA LYS A 693 -1.88 11.26 5.32
C LYS A 693 -3.29 10.85 4.88
N ASN A 694 -3.38 9.84 4.04
CA ASN A 694 -4.61 9.36 3.41
C ASN A 694 -5.35 8.29 4.26
N GLN A 695 -5.02 8.18 5.55
CA GLN A 695 -5.71 7.29 6.51
C GLN A 695 -5.76 5.81 6.05
N PHE A 696 -4.65 5.35 5.44
CA PHE A 696 -4.44 3.99 4.90
C PHE A 696 -5.60 3.47 4.04
N SER A 697 -6.15 4.34 3.20
CA SER A 697 -7.27 4.06 2.30
C SER A 697 -7.04 2.92 1.28
N ASN A 698 -5.80 2.42 1.15
CA ASN A 698 -5.44 1.28 0.30
C ASN A 698 -5.49 -0.09 1.00
N ILE A 699 -5.94 -0.18 2.26
CA ILE A 699 -6.14 -1.46 2.92
C ILE A 699 -7.32 -2.18 2.26
N PRO A 700 -7.22 -3.51 2.00
CA PRO A 700 -8.26 -4.21 1.26
C PRO A 700 -9.58 -4.31 2.00
N LYS A 701 -10.65 -4.28 1.20
CA LYS A 701 -12.05 -4.31 1.64
C LYS A 701 -12.37 -3.18 2.63
N SER A 702 -13.53 -3.30 3.25
CA SER A 702 -14.15 -2.39 4.21
C SER A 702 -13.36 -2.11 5.51
N CYS A 703 -12.06 -2.37 5.58
CA CYS A 703 -11.25 -1.95 6.72
C CYS A 703 -11.11 -0.42 6.76
N TYR A 704 -10.98 0.12 7.97
CA TYR A 704 -10.82 1.55 8.19
C TYR A 704 -9.70 1.80 9.20
N VAL A 705 -8.87 2.82 8.95
CA VAL A 705 -7.76 3.19 9.84
C VAL A 705 -7.72 4.70 9.99
N GLU A 706 -8.14 5.19 11.15
CA GLU A 706 -8.06 6.60 11.49
C GLU A 706 -6.92 6.83 12.48
N LEU A 707 -6.10 7.86 12.23
CA LEU A 707 -5.15 8.39 13.20
C LEU A 707 -5.58 9.80 13.60
N ASP A 708 -5.56 10.08 14.90
CA ASP A 708 -5.70 11.43 15.42
C ASP A 708 -4.66 12.37 14.79
N ARG A 709 -5.03 13.60 14.46
CA ARG A 709 -4.17 14.56 13.74
C ARG A 709 -2.81 14.80 14.45
N VAL A 710 -2.79 14.76 15.79
CA VAL A 710 -1.55 14.91 16.57
C VAL A 710 -0.69 13.65 16.46
N CYS A 711 -1.29 12.46 16.52
CA CYS A 711 -0.60 11.20 16.25
C CYS A 711 -0.01 11.17 14.83
N GLN A 712 -0.82 11.50 13.83
CA GLN A 712 -0.48 11.51 12.41
C GLN A 712 0.76 12.38 12.15
N ASN A 713 0.73 13.65 12.58
CA ASN A 713 1.86 14.58 12.41
C ASN A 713 3.11 14.11 13.16
N ARG A 714 2.98 13.69 14.42
CA ARG A 714 4.09 13.18 15.25
C ARG A 714 4.77 11.96 14.63
N ILE A 715 3.97 11.09 14.03
CA ILE A 715 4.40 9.91 13.30
C ILE A 715 5.17 10.28 12.02
N ILE A 716 4.62 11.19 11.21
CA ILE A 716 5.26 11.68 9.97
C ILE A 716 6.61 12.31 10.31
N GLU A 717 6.68 13.20 11.29
CA GLU A 717 7.93 13.81 11.76
C GLU A 717 8.98 12.76 12.19
N LYS A 718 8.57 11.69 12.89
CA LYS A 718 9.49 10.61 13.29
C LYS A 718 10.04 9.90 12.05
N ILE A 719 9.19 9.56 11.09
CA ILE A 719 9.58 8.90 9.84
C ILE A 719 10.50 9.82 9.01
N GLU A 720 10.20 11.12 8.94
CA GLU A 720 11.04 12.14 8.33
C GLU A 720 12.43 12.22 8.96
N LYS A 721 12.52 12.16 10.29
CA LYS A 721 13.79 12.15 11.04
C LYS A 721 14.56 10.82 10.93
N ILE A 722 13.92 9.70 10.58
CA ILE A 722 14.61 8.42 10.33
C ILE A 722 15.44 8.49 9.04
N ASN A 723 16.75 8.26 9.18
CA ASN A 723 17.68 8.13 8.07
C ASN A 723 17.84 6.65 7.66
N PHE A 724 17.03 6.20 6.70
CA PHE A 724 17.07 4.83 6.17
C PHE A 724 18.43 4.44 5.54
N SER A 725 19.23 5.43 5.08
CA SER A 725 20.61 5.21 4.63
C SER A 725 21.63 5.11 5.77
N SER A 726 21.20 5.08 7.04
CA SER A 726 22.12 4.92 8.17
C SER A 726 22.70 3.52 8.22
N LYS A 727 23.97 3.40 8.61
CA LYS A 727 24.69 2.12 8.68
C LYS A 727 23.97 1.08 9.55
N ASN A 728 23.27 1.50 10.60
CA ASN A 728 22.53 0.59 11.48
C ASN A 728 21.29 0.00 10.78
N ILE A 729 20.51 0.83 10.06
CA ILE A 729 19.34 0.36 9.33
C ILE A 729 19.75 -0.49 8.13
N LEU A 730 20.80 -0.11 7.39
CA LEU A 730 21.34 -0.94 6.31
C LEU A 730 21.87 -2.30 6.83
N LYS A 731 22.41 -2.36 8.05
CA LYS A 731 22.79 -3.63 8.68
C LYS A 731 21.58 -4.49 9.01
N GLU A 732 20.51 -3.89 9.54
CA GLU A 732 19.27 -4.60 9.83
C GLU A 732 18.62 -5.14 8.56
N LEU A 733 18.56 -4.33 7.50
CA LEU A 733 18.06 -4.74 6.18
C LEU A 733 18.91 -5.86 5.55
N TYR A 734 20.25 -5.76 5.62
CA TYR A 734 21.16 -6.82 5.17
C TYR A 734 20.90 -8.15 5.87
N LEU A 735 20.72 -8.13 7.21
CA LEU A 735 20.46 -9.33 7.99
C LEU A 735 19.05 -9.89 7.75
N ASN A 736 18.04 -9.03 7.63
CA ASN A 736 16.67 -9.42 7.31
C ASN A 736 16.60 -10.08 5.91
N TYR A 737 17.25 -9.48 4.92
CA TYR A 737 17.27 -10.00 3.55
C TYR A 737 17.98 -11.36 3.46
N LYS A 738 19.09 -11.53 4.21
CA LYS A 738 19.79 -12.80 4.35
C LYS A 738 18.88 -13.92 4.86
N GLN A 739 18.03 -13.63 5.85
CA GLN A 739 17.03 -14.59 6.36
C GLN A 739 15.92 -14.85 5.35
N GLU A 740 15.42 -13.80 4.69
CA GLU A 740 14.32 -13.84 3.72
C GLU A 740 14.60 -14.77 2.53
N ILE A 741 15.80 -14.70 1.94
CA ILE A 741 16.23 -15.60 0.86
C ILE A 741 16.70 -16.99 1.35
N GLY A 742 16.56 -17.26 2.65
CA GLY A 742 16.84 -18.56 3.25
C GLY A 742 18.31 -18.90 3.51
N LYS A 743 19.16 -17.91 3.83
CA LYS A 743 20.58 -18.18 4.18
C LYS A 743 20.83 -18.24 5.66
N SER A 744 21.57 -19.27 6.07
CA SER A 744 21.94 -19.48 7.46
C SER A 744 22.91 -18.43 8.00
N GLU A 745 22.96 -18.30 9.33
CA GLU A 745 23.91 -17.42 10.01
C GLU A 745 25.37 -17.63 9.58
N ASN A 746 25.75 -18.85 9.16
CA ASN A 746 27.12 -19.23 8.78
C ASN A 746 27.45 -19.00 7.30
N GLU A 747 26.45 -18.74 6.47
CA GLU A 747 26.63 -18.35 5.09
C GLU A 747 26.83 -16.84 4.97
N ILE A 748 27.13 -16.35 3.77
CA ILE A 748 27.22 -14.92 3.48
C ILE A 748 26.35 -14.58 2.28
N LEU A 749 25.81 -13.35 2.27
CA LEU A 749 25.20 -12.81 1.05
C LEU A 749 26.29 -12.64 -0.03
N LYS A 750 26.05 -13.20 -1.21
CA LYS A 750 26.84 -13.08 -2.46
C LYS A 750 26.17 -12.05 -3.38
N VAL A 751 26.87 -11.61 -4.42
CA VAL A 751 26.29 -10.67 -5.40
C VAL A 751 25.11 -11.33 -6.15
N SER A 752 25.22 -12.63 -6.47
CA SER A 752 24.16 -13.44 -7.09
C SER A 752 22.82 -13.43 -6.35
N ASP A 753 22.82 -13.13 -5.05
CA ASP A 753 21.65 -13.21 -4.19
C ASP A 753 20.72 -12.00 -4.29
N PHE A 754 21.15 -10.93 -4.98
CA PHE A 754 20.43 -9.65 -4.99
C PHE A 754 19.52 -9.46 -6.21
N ASP A 755 19.30 -10.48 -7.03
CA ASP A 755 18.38 -10.47 -8.18
C ASP A 755 16.93 -10.02 -7.84
N THR A 756 16.54 -10.26 -6.60
CA THR A 756 15.24 -9.92 -6.00
C THR A 756 15.27 -8.63 -5.16
N ASN A 757 16.44 -8.05 -4.86
CA ASN A 757 16.58 -6.80 -4.07
C ASN A 757 17.83 -5.99 -4.44
N ILE A 758 17.90 -5.57 -5.70
CA ILE A 758 19.04 -4.82 -6.29
C ILE A 758 19.27 -3.47 -5.62
N GLU A 759 18.21 -2.85 -5.08
CA GLU A 759 18.28 -1.54 -4.46
C GLU A 759 19.00 -1.59 -3.10
N LEU A 760 18.78 -2.64 -2.30
CA LEU A 760 19.55 -2.88 -1.08
C LEU A 760 21.04 -3.04 -1.42
N PHE A 761 21.36 -3.81 -2.46
CA PHE A 761 22.75 -3.95 -2.94
C PHE A 761 23.36 -2.60 -3.32
N GLN A 762 22.62 -1.75 -4.04
CA GLN A 762 23.10 -0.44 -4.45
C GLN A 762 23.29 0.51 -3.25
N GLU A 763 22.34 0.60 -2.31
CA GLU A 763 22.47 1.47 -1.13
C GLU A 763 23.58 1.00 -0.18
N LEU A 764 23.80 -0.32 -0.03
CA LEU A 764 24.96 -0.87 0.66
C LEU A 764 26.27 -0.40 -0.01
N SER A 765 26.36 -0.54 -1.33
CA SER A 765 27.57 -0.21 -2.11
C SER A 765 27.84 1.30 -2.18
N LEU A 766 26.79 2.13 -2.22
CA LEU A 766 26.90 3.59 -2.15
C LEU A 766 27.30 4.07 -0.76
N LYS A 767 26.76 3.46 0.31
CA LYS A 767 26.98 3.94 1.69
C LYS A 767 28.28 3.43 2.31
N LEU A 768 28.74 2.26 1.91
CA LEU A 768 29.91 1.56 2.47
C LEU A 768 31.05 1.43 1.46
N ASP A 769 30.97 2.19 0.36
CA ASP A 769 31.85 2.23 -0.81
C ASP A 769 31.95 0.96 -1.66
N SER A 770 31.65 -0.22 -1.12
CA SER A 770 31.46 -1.46 -1.88
C SER A 770 30.63 -2.47 -1.11
N PHE A 771 30.04 -3.44 -1.81
CA PHE A 771 29.38 -4.58 -1.18
C PHE A 771 30.38 -5.45 -0.36
N TYR A 772 31.63 -5.55 -0.81
CA TYR A 772 32.70 -6.19 -0.04
C TYR A 772 32.90 -5.54 1.34
N ASN A 773 32.97 -4.20 1.38
CA ASN A 773 33.07 -3.45 2.64
C ASN A 773 31.82 -3.59 3.51
N ALA A 774 30.63 -3.77 2.91
CA ALA A 774 29.40 -4.06 3.64
C ALA A 774 29.50 -5.39 4.40
N GLN A 775 29.91 -6.45 3.70
CA GLN A 775 30.13 -7.77 4.32
C GLN A 775 31.18 -7.70 5.43
N LEU A 776 32.33 -7.02 5.22
CA LEU A 776 33.36 -6.86 6.25
C LEU A 776 32.85 -6.19 7.54
N GLN A 777 31.86 -5.30 7.43
CA GLN A 777 31.33 -4.55 8.57
C GLN A 777 30.11 -5.20 9.22
N PHE A 778 29.37 -6.03 8.49
CA PHE A 778 28.08 -6.58 8.93
C PHE A 778 28.16 -8.06 9.34
N GLU A 779 29.02 -8.86 8.70
CA GLU A 779 29.22 -10.28 9.02
C GLU A 779 30.19 -10.50 10.19
N LYS A 780 30.12 -11.67 10.83
CA LYS A 780 31.05 -12.03 11.93
C LYS A 780 32.44 -12.36 11.36
N PRO A 781 33.56 -11.92 11.95
CA PRO A 781 34.91 -12.18 11.43
C PRO A 781 35.27 -13.66 11.23
N GLN A 782 34.64 -14.56 11.99
CA GLN A 782 34.81 -16.01 11.86
C GLN A 782 34.22 -16.55 10.55
N ILE A 783 33.04 -16.07 10.17
CA ILE A 783 32.33 -16.44 8.93
C ILE A 783 33.12 -15.96 7.71
N LEU A 784 33.63 -14.73 7.75
CA LEU A 784 34.44 -14.14 6.68
C LEU A 784 35.72 -14.96 6.40
N LYS A 785 36.35 -15.50 7.47
CA LYS A 785 37.50 -16.40 7.37
C LYS A 785 37.12 -17.77 6.78
N GLN A 786 36.02 -18.37 7.23
CA GLN A 786 35.50 -19.64 6.70
C GLN A 786 35.21 -19.55 5.20
N ASN A 787 34.57 -18.46 4.77
CA ASN A 787 34.22 -18.20 3.37
C ASN A 787 35.41 -17.66 2.52
N LYS A 788 36.62 -17.56 3.09
CA LYS A 788 37.85 -17.10 2.42
C LYS A 788 37.66 -15.78 1.66
N ILE A 789 37.00 -14.82 2.30
CA ILE A 789 36.67 -13.51 1.70
C ILE A 789 37.88 -12.58 1.88
N SER A 790 38.65 -12.43 0.80
CA SER A 790 39.79 -11.51 0.73
C SER A 790 39.85 -10.92 -0.68
N LEU A 791 39.98 -9.60 -0.76
CA LEU A 791 40.22 -8.83 -1.98
C LEU A 791 41.31 -7.79 -1.71
N ASN A 792 42.13 -7.50 -2.72
CA ASN A 792 43.09 -6.40 -2.67
C ASN A 792 42.44 -5.06 -3.05
N SER A 793 43.12 -3.95 -2.77
CA SER A 793 42.57 -2.60 -2.98
C SER A 793 42.13 -2.30 -4.42
N LYS A 794 42.83 -2.85 -5.44
CA LYS A 794 42.45 -2.67 -6.86
C LYS A 794 41.23 -3.49 -7.26
N GLU A 795 41.08 -4.69 -6.69
CA GLU A 795 39.90 -5.54 -6.90
C GLU A 795 38.65 -4.90 -6.29
N ILE A 796 38.76 -4.36 -5.07
CA ILE A 796 37.68 -3.63 -4.40
C ILE A 796 37.31 -2.38 -5.19
N GLU A 797 38.28 -1.59 -5.65
CA GLU A 797 38.05 -0.39 -6.45
C GLU A 797 37.35 -0.69 -7.79
N PHE A 798 37.76 -1.75 -8.49
CA PHE A 798 37.17 -2.15 -9.76
C PHE A 798 35.73 -2.67 -9.59
N LEU A 799 35.46 -3.49 -8.56
CA LEU A 799 34.10 -3.92 -8.25
C LEU A 799 33.23 -2.73 -7.83
N ALA A 800 33.71 -1.88 -6.92
CA ALA A 800 32.99 -0.71 -6.42
C ALA A 800 32.52 0.23 -7.55
N TYR A 801 33.32 0.40 -8.61
CA TYR A 801 32.95 1.17 -9.80
C TYR A 801 31.68 0.60 -10.48
N LEU A 802 31.62 -0.73 -10.64
CA LEU A 802 30.51 -1.43 -11.28
C LEU A 802 29.29 -1.61 -10.36
N GLU A 803 29.52 -1.81 -9.06
CA GLU A 803 28.46 -1.87 -8.04
C GLU A 803 27.70 -0.54 -7.97
N LYS A 804 28.42 0.61 -8.07
CA LYS A 804 27.82 1.94 -8.11
C LYS A 804 27.11 2.26 -9.44
N LYS A 805 27.39 1.49 -10.50
CA LYS A 805 26.76 1.58 -11.83
C LYS A 805 25.60 0.59 -12.04
N LEU A 806 25.18 -0.17 -11.03
CA LEU A 806 24.20 -1.26 -11.21
C LEU A 806 22.81 -0.83 -11.72
N THR A 807 22.34 0.36 -11.36
CA THR A 807 21.08 0.93 -11.92
C THR A 807 21.35 1.81 -13.15
N LEU A 808 22.37 1.50 -13.96
CA LEU A 808 22.57 2.19 -15.22
C LEU A 808 21.43 1.87 -16.18
N VAL A 809 21.14 2.85 -17.02
CA VAL A 809 20.12 2.81 -18.06
C VAL A 809 20.68 2.32 -19.41
N GLU A 810 21.82 1.62 -19.38
CA GLU A 810 22.53 1.09 -20.54
C GLU A 810 23.26 -0.24 -20.19
N PRO A 811 23.34 -1.22 -21.10
CA PRO A 811 23.96 -2.52 -20.84
C PRO A 811 25.42 -2.64 -21.33
N PHE A 812 25.89 -1.70 -22.14
CA PHE A 812 27.16 -1.76 -22.85
C PHE A 812 28.36 -1.71 -21.90
N THR A 813 28.33 -0.95 -20.80
CA THR A 813 29.39 -1.01 -19.77
C THR A 813 29.63 -2.45 -19.29
N TYR A 814 28.56 -3.20 -19.05
CA TYR A 814 28.66 -4.60 -18.59
C TYR A 814 29.12 -5.54 -19.71
N LEU A 815 28.63 -5.37 -20.95
CA LEU A 815 29.08 -6.15 -22.11
C LEU A 815 30.57 -5.93 -22.44
N ILE A 816 31.04 -4.68 -22.40
CA ILE A 816 32.45 -4.30 -22.62
C ILE A 816 33.37 -5.04 -21.66
N ILE A 817 33.01 -5.07 -20.38
CA ILE A 817 33.83 -5.71 -19.37
C ILE A 817 33.72 -7.23 -19.46
N ASN A 818 32.54 -7.78 -19.73
CA ASN A 818 32.35 -9.21 -19.97
C ASN A 818 33.21 -9.74 -21.12
N TYR A 819 33.28 -8.99 -22.23
CA TYR A 819 34.10 -9.35 -23.39
C TYR A 819 35.61 -9.23 -23.11
N LEU A 820 36.06 -8.12 -22.51
CA LEU A 820 37.47 -7.86 -22.21
C LEU A 820 38.06 -8.77 -21.12
N ILE A 821 37.25 -9.48 -20.33
CA ILE A 821 37.75 -10.50 -19.39
C ILE A 821 38.47 -11.64 -20.14
N ASN A 822 38.03 -11.96 -21.36
CA ASN A 822 38.60 -13.02 -22.18
C ASN A 822 39.48 -12.49 -23.33
N ASN A 823 39.18 -11.31 -23.85
CA ASN A 823 39.84 -10.73 -25.02
C ASN A 823 40.75 -9.55 -24.64
N ASP A 824 41.85 -9.37 -25.36
CA ASP A 824 42.85 -8.36 -24.98
C ASP A 824 42.51 -6.93 -25.47
N PHE A 825 41.52 -6.80 -26.38
CA PHE A 825 41.01 -5.54 -26.91
C PHE A 825 39.53 -5.63 -27.31
N ILE A 826 38.89 -4.48 -27.60
CA ILE A 826 37.49 -4.38 -28.01
C ILE A 826 37.22 -3.15 -28.90
N THR A 827 36.20 -3.21 -29.77
CA THR A 827 35.76 -2.13 -30.67
C THR A 827 34.23 -1.92 -30.57
N SER A 828 33.69 -0.86 -31.20
CA SER A 828 32.24 -0.61 -31.26
C SER A 828 31.48 -1.73 -31.99
N GLU A 829 31.97 -2.16 -33.16
CA GLU A 829 31.39 -3.25 -33.96
C GLU A 829 31.26 -4.56 -33.16
N ILE A 830 32.29 -4.92 -32.38
CA ILE A 830 32.27 -6.09 -31.51
C ILE A 830 31.13 -5.96 -30.49
N ILE A 831 30.97 -4.80 -29.86
CA ILE A 831 29.92 -4.58 -28.87
C ILE A 831 28.51 -4.56 -29.45
N ILE A 832 28.33 -4.04 -30.66
CA ILE A 832 27.04 -4.13 -31.37
C ILE A 832 26.67 -5.61 -31.58
N ASN A 833 27.63 -6.46 -31.94
CA ASN A 833 27.40 -7.89 -32.14
C ASN A 833 27.17 -8.64 -30.82
N GLU A 834 27.95 -8.38 -29.78
CA GLU A 834 27.73 -8.95 -28.44
C GLU A 834 26.37 -8.56 -27.86
N TYR A 835 25.95 -7.30 -28.04
CA TYR A 835 24.63 -6.81 -27.64
C TYR A 835 23.49 -7.53 -28.38
N LYS A 836 23.59 -7.65 -29.71
CA LYS A 836 22.63 -8.41 -30.53
C LYS A 836 22.54 -9.87 -30.10
N ASN A 837 23.69 -10.52 -29.88
CA ASN A 837 23.77 -11.93 -29.50
C ASN A 837 23.20 -12.19 -28.10
N TYR A 838 23.56 -11.36 -27.11
CA TYR A 838 23.13 -11.55 -25.72
C TYR A 838 21.61 -11.36 -25.54
N PHE A 839 21.03 -10.35 -26.21
CA PHE A 839 19.61 -10.02 -26.11
C PHE A 839 18.75 -10.57 -27.27
N ASN A 840 19.32 -11.37 -28.18
CA ASN A 840 18.65 -11.97 -29.35
C ASN A 840 17.93 -10.93 -30.25
N ILE A 841 18.58 -9.79 -30.50
CA ILE A 841 18.01 -8.67 -31.26
C ILE A 841 18.16 -8.92 -32.76
N LYS A 842 17.02 -8.97 -33.47
CA LYS A 842 16.96 -9.26 -34.92
C LYS A 842 17.26 -8.05 -35.82
N ASN A 843 17.04 -6.84 -35.32
CA ASN A 843 17.21 -5.60 -36.10
C ASN A 843 18.63 -5.02 -35.91
N ASN A 844 19.04 -4.13 -36.80
CA ASN A 844 20.28 -3.38 -36.60
C ASN A 844 20.11 -2.31 -35.51
N PHE A 845 21.11 -2.19 -34.63
CA PHE A 845 21.18 -1.13 -33.64
C PHE A 845 21.91 0.07 -34.26
N GLU A 846 21.18 1.14 -34.55
CA GLU A 846 21.68 2.29 -35.33
C GLU A 846 22.27 3.41 -34.46
N LYS A 847 22.25 3.27 -33.13
CA LYS A 847 22.65 4.33 -32.17
C LYS A 847 24.09 4.16 -31.69
N GLU A 848 25.02 3.84 -32.60
CA GLU A 848 26.44 3.58 -32.28
C GLU A 848 27.12 4.70 -31.48
N TYR A 849 26.67 5.95 -31.65
CA TYR A 849 27.16 7.09 -30.87
C TYR A 849 27.09 6.87 -29.35
N VAL A 850 26.08 6.13 -28.85
CA VAL A 850 25.93 5.81 -27.41
C VAL A 850 27.09 4.94 -26.93
N ILE A 851 27.46 3.92 -27.73
CA ILE A 851 28.58 3.02 -27.44
C ILE A 851 29.89 3.80 -27.43
N ASN A 852 30.09 4.69 -28.41
CA ASN A 852 31.29 5.54 -28.49
C ASN A 852 31.37 6.53 -27.31
N ARG A 853 30.23 7.09 -26.85
CA ARG A 853 30.19 7.95 -25.67
C ARG A 853 30.49 7.19 -24.37
N ILE A 854 30.08 5.92 -24.27
CA ILE A 854 30.38 5.03 -23.15
C ILE A 854 31.86 4.63 -23.13
N PHE A 855 32.46 4.26 -24.27
CA PHE A 855 33.91 4.04 -24.35
C PHE A 855 34.69 5.26 -23.86
N LYS A 856 34.28 6.46 -24.29
CA LYS A 856 34.88 7.71 -23.81
C LYS A 856 34.71 7.91 -22.30
N GLU A 857 33.54 7.60 -21.72
CA GLU A 857 33.34 7.67 -20.26
C GLU A 857 34.26 6.68 -19.52
N LEU A 858 34.39 5.45 -20.02
CA LEU A 858 35.25 4.43 -19.40
C LEU A 858 36.75 4.78 -19.49
N VAL A 859 37.17 5.55 -20.50
CA VAL A 859 38.52 6.12 -20.59
C VAL A 859 38.68 7.33 -19.65
N GLU A 860 37.69 8.23 -19.60
CA GLU A 860 37.64 9.39 -18.67
C GLU A 860 37.74 8.92 -17.19
N ASP A 861 37.02 7.84 -16.84
CA ASP A 861 37.01 7.22 -15.51
C ASP A 861 38.21 6.26 -15.27
N LYS A 862 39.13 6.11 -16.24
CA LYS A 862 40.35 5.26 -16.19
C LYS A 862 40.10 3.77 -15.94
N ILE A 863 38.99 3.26 -16.46
CA ILE A 863 38.70 1.82 -16.56
C ILE A 863 39.34 1.23 -17.81
N LEU A 864 39.29 1.98 -18.92
CA LEU A 864 39.90 1.63 -20.20
C LEU A 864 41.02 2.61 -20.58
N GLU A 865 41.85 2.17 -21.52
CA GLU A 865 42.74 3.00 -22.32
C GLU A 865 42.55 2.68 -23.81
N GLN A 866 42.68 3.69 -24.66
CA GLN A 866 42.73 3.53 -26.11
C GLN A 866 44.05 2.83 -26.50
N ASP A 867 44.02 1.93 -27.48
CA ASP A 867 45.23 1.26 -27.92
C ASP A 867 46.12 2.19 -28.76
N LEU A 868 47.43 2.12 -28.54
CA LEU A 868 48.41 2.97 -29.22
C LEU A 868 48.58 2.57 -30.70
N ASN A 869 48.23 1.34 -31.06
CA ASN A 869 48.40 0.78 -32.39
C ASN A 869 47.12 0.86 -33.26
N ASN A 870 45.95 1.01 -32.64
CA ASN A 870 44.67 1.16 -33.33
C ASN A 870 43.74 2.10 -32.53
N PRO A 871 43.42 3.30 -33.03
CA PRO A 871 42.59 4.26 -32.30
C PRO A 871 41.16 3.79 -32.06
N ASP A 872 40.62 2.88 -32.88
CA ASP A 872 39.25 2.37 -32.73
C ASP A 872 39.15 1.18 -31.76
N SER A 873 40.29 0.85 -31.12
CA SER A 873 40.47 -0.28 -30.22
C SER A 873 40.72 0.18 -28.79
N PHE A 874 40.02 -0.45 -27.83
CA PHE A 874 40.11 -0.15 -26.40
C PHE A 874 40.54 -1.40 -25.62
N LYS A 875 41.24 -1.20 -24.50
CA LYS A 875 41.69 -2.27 -23.59
C LYS A 875 41.62 -1.79 -22.14
N PHE A 876 41.77 -2.70 -21.18
CA PHE A 876 41.79 -2.30 -19.77
C PHE A 876 42.94 -1.32 -19.48
N TYR A 877 42.65 -0.29 -18.70
CA TYR A 877 43.63 0.69 -18.24
C TYR A 877 44.78 -0.02 -17.50
N LYS A 878 46.02 0.44 -17.72
CA LYS A 878 47.27 -0.20 -17.26
C LYS A 878 47.29 -0.60 -15.78
N LYS A 879 46.52 0.09 -14.92
CA LYS A 879 46.32 -0.24 -13.51
C LYS A 879 45.70 -1.62 -13.26
N TYR A 880 44.76 -2.03 -14.11
CA TYR A 880 43.91 -3.22 -13.98
C TYR A 880 44.34 -4.40 -14.86
N ASN A 881 45.22 -4.19 -15.84
CA ASN A 881 45.76 -5.24 -16.72
C ASN A 881 46.31 -6.49 -16.01
N ASN A 882 46.76 -6.37 -14.76
CA ASN A 882 47.27 -7.50 -13.98
C ASN A 882 46.19 -8.28 -13.21
N LEU A 883 44.93 -7.80 -13.15
CA LEU A 883 43.81 -8.55 -12.54
C LEU A 883 43.36 -9.73 -13.43
N PHE A 884 43.43 -9.54 -14.76
CA PHE A 884 42.88 -10.47 -15.75
C PHE A 884 43.92 -11.38 -16.43
N LYS A 885 45.22 -11.06 -16.29
CA LYS A 885 46.31 -11.90 -16.82
C LYS A 885 46.46 -13.21 -16.05
N VAL A 886 46.48 -14.33 -16.79
CA VAL A 886 46.84 -15.65 -16.25
C VAL A 886 48.38 -15.74 -16.15
N LYS A 887 48.91 -16.14 -14.99
CA LYS A 887 50.30 -16.58 -14.88
C LYS A 887 50.42 -17.98 -15.48
N ASN A 888 50.85 -18.07 -16.74
CA ASN A 888 51.24 -19.34 -17.33
C ASN A 888 52.70 -19.67 -16.97
N ASP A 889 52.91 -20.25 -15.78
CA ASP A 889 54.15 -20.96 -15.46
C ASP A 889 54.13 -22.35 -16.13
N ASN A 890 54.18 -22.37 -17.47
CA ASN A 890 54.83 -23.37 -18.33
C ASN A 890 54.43 -23.21 -19.82
N LYS A 891 55.40 -23.43 -20.72
CA LYS A 891 55.19 -23.39 -22.17
C LYS A 891 54.43 -24.63 -22.67
N LYS A 892 53.16 -24.48 -23.03
CA LYS A 892 52.54 -25.04 -24.25
C LYS A 892 51.15 -24.45 -24.45
N GLU A 893 50.77 -24.26 -25.72
CA GLU A 893 49.50 -23.66 -26.13
C GLU A 893 48.31 -24.55 -25.76
N ILE A 894 47.31 -24.01 -25.05
CA ILE A 894 45.88 -24.07 -25.41
C ILE A 894 45.22 -22.80 -24.85
N ASN A 895 44.49 -22.06 -25.70
CA ASN A 895 43.61 -20.97 -25.27
C ASN A 895 42.33 -21.52 -24.61
N GLN A 896 42.34 -21.66 -23.29
CA GLN A 896 41.12 -21.83 -22.48
C GLN A 896 41.13 -20.87 -21.27
N LYS A 897 40.95 -19.57 -21.55
CA LYS A 897 40.53 -18.64 -20.50
C LYS A 897 39.10 -19.05 -20.07
N LEU A 898 38.92 -19.27 -18.76
CA LEU A 898 37.65 -19.45 -18.01
C LEU A 898 36.86 -20.78 -18.01
N ILE A 899 37.29 -21.90 -18.62
CA ILE A 899 36.49 -23.16 -18.58
C ILE A 899 36.87 -24.14 -17.45
N ASN A 900 38.14 -24.25 -17.03
CA ASN A 900 38.54 -25.18 -15.96
C ASN A 900 38.91 -24.43 -14.66
N LEU A 901 38.03 -24.48 -13.65
CA LEU A 901 38.20 -23.79 -12.37
C LEU A 901 37.79 -24.62 -11.14
N ASP A 902 38.01 -25.94 -11.17
CA ASP A 902 38.07 -26.73 -9.93
C ASP A 902 39.53 -26.89 -9.46
N ASN A 903 39.77 -26.56 -8.19
CA ASN A 903 40.98 -26.84 -7.41
C ASN A 903 42.30 -26.17 -7.83
N SER A 904 42.49 -24.88 -7.47
CA SER A 904 43.81 -24.42 -6.97
C SER A 904 43.72 -23.13 -6.13
N GLN A 905 44.71 -22.95 -5.24
CA GLN A 905 44.78 -21.88 -4.23
C GLN A 905 45.13 -20.50 -4.83
N ASN A 906 44.20 -19.83 -5.50
CA ASN A 906 44.43 -18.49 -6.07
C ASN A 906 43.56 -17.40 -5.42
N LEU A 907 44.19 -16.33 -4.91
CA LEU A 907 43.49 -15.16 -4.34
C LEU A 907 42.50 -14.51 -5.33
N ASN A 908 42.75 -14.65 -6.64
CA ASN A 908 41.94 -14.10 -7.73
C ASN A 908 40.58 -14.82 -7.91
N TYR A 909 40.33 -15.97 -7.24
CA TYR A 909 39.07 -16.72 -7.41
C TYR A 909 37.84 -15.96 -6.88
N ASN A 910 37.95 -15.29 -5.72
CA ASN A 910 36.84 -14.57 -5.09
C ASN A 910 36.44 -13.34 -5.94
N PHE A 911 37.42 -12.60 -6.46
CA PHE A 911 37.22 -11.48 -7.38
C PHE A 911 36.47 -11.92 -8.65
N LYS A 912 36.91 -13.00 -9.31
CA LYS A 912 36.30 -13.49 -10.55
C LYS A 912 34.85 -13.93 -10.39
N ILE A 913 34.50 -14.60 -9.29
CA ILE A 913 33.10 -14.95 -9.01
C ILE A 913 32.26 -13.69 -8.83
N ARG A 914 32.68 -12.77 -7.95
CA ARG A 914 31.94 -11.52 -7.71
C ARG A 914 31.74 -10.70 -8.98
N LEU A 915 32.77 -10.62 -9.83
CA LEU A 915 32.68 -9.92 -11.10
C LEU A 915 31.69 -10.61 -12.05
N LYS A 916 31.73 -11.95 -12.18
CA LYS A 916 30.76 -12.69 -13.00
C LYS A 916 29.33 -12.50 -12.50
N ASP A 917 29.10 -12.62 -11.20
CA ASP A 917 27.80 -12.42 -10.57
C ASP A 917 27.29 -10.98 -10.80
N LEU A 918 28.17 -9.98 -10.68
CA LEU A 918 27.85 -8.55 -10.87
C LEU A 918 27.54 -8.20 -12.33
N LEU A 919 28.27 -8.79 -13.28
CA LEU A 919 28.00 -8.67 -14.71
C LEU A 919 26.64 -9.28 -15.07
N TYR A 920 26.33 -10.46 -14.54
CA TYR A 920 25.03 -11.10 -14.70
C TYR A 920 23.91 -10.23 -14.10
N LEU A 921 24.09 -9.76 -12.86
CA LEU A 921 23.11 -8.94 -12.15
C LEU A 921 22.78 -7.64 -12.90
N GLY A 922 23.80 -6.93 -13.41
CA GLY A 922 23.60 -5.70 -14.17
C GLY A 922 22.91 -5.91 -15.52
N LEU A 923 23.27 -6.97 -16.25
CA LEU A 923 22.61 -7.31 -17.53
C LEU A 923 21.17 -7.81 -17.33
N ALA A 924 20.92 -8.60 -16.28
CA ALA A 924 19.59 -9.08 -15.92
C ALA A 924 18.67 -7.92 -15.48
N GLU A 925 19.18 -7.00 -14.67
CA GLU A 925 18.44 -5.79 -14.24
C GLU A 925 18.10 -4.87 -15.42
N PHE A 926 19.05 -4.68 -16.35
CA PHE A 926 18.76 -3.96 -17.58
C PHE A 926 17.65 -4.67 -18.38
N ASN A 927 17.71 -5.99 -18.55
CA ASN A 927 16.68 -6.74 -19.28
C ASN A 927 15.29 -6.66 -18.64
N LYS A 928 15.24 -6.70 -17.30
CA LYS A 928 14.01 -6.72 -16.50
C LYS A 928 13.28 -5.39 -16.49
N ASN A 929 14.03 -4.28 -16.51
CA ASN A 929 13.50 -2.92 -16.32
C ASN A 929 13.56 -2.04 -17.58
N ASN A 930 13.77 -2.61 -18.77
CA ASN A 930 13.76 -1.87 -20.04
C ASN A 930 13.02 -2.67 -21.12
N ASP A 931 12.09 -2.03 -21.82
CA ASP A 931 11.64 -2.55 -23.11
C ASP A 931 12.76 -2.38 -24.15
N LEU A 932 13.33 -3.49 -24.60
CA LEU A 932 14.41 -3.51 -25.56
C LEU A 932 14.00 -2.95 -26.93
N SER A 933 12.72 -3.07 -27.34
CA SER A 933 12.25 -2.51 -28.61
C SER A 933 12.29 -0.98 -28.58
N ILE A 934 11.72 -0.39 -27.52
CA ILE A 934 11.71 1.06 -27.29
C ILE A 934 13.13 1.59 -27.10
N PHE A 935 13.99 0.87 -26.36
CA PHE A 935 15.39 1.27 -26.17
C PHE A 935 16.17 1.30 -27.49
N ASN A 936 16.03 0.28 -28.33
CA ASN A 936 16.72 0.21 -29.63
C ASN A 936 16.32 1.37 -30.57
N GLU A 937 15.05 1.77 -30.54
CA GLU A 937 14.52 2.84 -31.39
C GLU A 937 14.86 4.25 -30.86
N ASN A 938 14.61 4.49 -29.56
CA ASN A 938 14.56 5.82 -28.98
C ASN A 938 15.59 6.10 -27.86
N ILE A 939 16.28 5.07 -27.33
CA ILE A 939 17.23 5.10 -26.19
C ILE A 939 16.61 5.54 -24.85
N LEU A 940 15.78 6.58 -24.84
CA LEU A 940 14.97 7.01 -23.71
C LEU A 940 13.62 6.28 -23.72
N ILE A 941 13.31 5.60 -22.62
CA ILE A 941 12.07 4.82 -22.43
C ILE A 941 11.07 5.69 -21.66
N PRO A 942 9.83 5.89 -22.16
CA PRO A 942 8.79 6.64 -21.46
C PRO A 942 8.57 6.19 -20.02
N TYR A 943 8.26 7.15 -19.15
CA TYR A 943 7.95 6.99 -17.72
C TYR A 943 9.10 6.42 -16.86
N LYS A 944 10.29 6.22 -17.43
CA LYS A 944 11.48 5.78 -16.71
C LYS A 944 12.19 6.95 -15.99
N LYS A 945 12.78 6.64 -14.83
CA LYS A 945 13.55 7.56 -13.98
C LYS A 945 15.01 7.66 -14.45
N TYR A 946 15.48 8.87 -14.73
CA TYR A 946 16.82 9.21 -15.23
C TYR A 946 17.51 10.30 -14.38
N LYS A 947 18.80 10.16 -14.12
CA LYS A 947 19.67 11.22 -13.59
C LYS A 947 20.24 12.06 -14.74
N ARG A 948 20.50 13.34 -14.50
CA ARG A 948 21.10 14.23 -15.52
C ARG A 948 22.44 13.73 -16.08
N VAL A 949 23.24 13.04 -15.27
CA VAL A 949 24.52 12.44 -15.70
C VAL A 949 24.30 11.26 -16.65
N GLU A 950 23.23 10.49 -16.46
CA GLU A 950 22.87 9.39 -17.36
C GLU A 950 22.39 9.93 -18.72
N LEU A 951 21.57 10.99 -18.70
CA LEU A 951 21.13 11.68 -19.93
C LEU A 951 22.30 12.30 -20.72
N GLN A 952 23.33 12.80 -20.03
CA GLN A 952 24.56 13.28 -20.69
C GLN A 952 25.29 12.18 -21.47
N ILE A 953 25.15 10.91 -21.08
CA ILE A 953 25.75 9.77 -21.77
C ILE A 953 24.84 9.32 -22.92
N LEU A 954 23.55 9.14 -22.63
CA LEU A 954 22.57 8.64 -23.61
C LEU A 954 22.32 9.57 -24.80
N LEU A 955 22.54 10.89 -24.67
CA LEU A 955 22.26 11.90 -25.70
C LEU A 955 23.55 12.55 -26.28
N ASP A 956 24.71 11.92 -26.12
CA ASP A 956 26.03 12.42 -26.56
C ASP A 956 26.34 13.88 -26.14
N SER A 957 26.16 14.19 -24.86
CA SER A 957 26.49 15.51 -24.33
C SER A 957 28.00 15.76 -24.37
N LYS A 958 28.42 16.69 -25.23
CA LYS A 958 29.80 17.17 -25.36
C LYS A 958 30.28 18.04 -24.19
N VAL A 959 29.38 18.53 -23.32
CA VAL A 959 29.74 19.33 -22.13
C VAL A 959 30.21 18.45 -20.95
N PRO A 960 31.03 18.96 -20.02
CA PRO A 960 31.58 18.17 -18.91
C PRO A 960 30.53 17.47 -18.04
N LYS A 961 30.89 16.31 -17.49
CA LYS A 961 30.07 15.47 -16.58
C LYS A 961 29.56 16.31 -15.40
N GLY A 962 28.24 16.37 -15.18
CA GLY A 962 27.62 17.13 -14.09
C GLY A 962 27.48 18.65 -14.31
N SER A 963 27.72 19.15 -15.53
CA SER A 963 27.51 20.57 -15.89
C SER A 963 26.04 20.98 -16.06
N TRP A 964 25.13 20.05 -16.31
CA TRP A 964 23.69 20.32 -16.50
C TRP A 964 23.02 20.77 -15.19
N ARG A 965 23.06 22.08 -14.92
CA ARG A 965 22.53 22.69 -13.68
C ARG A 965 21.27 23.55 -13.89
N ALA A 966 21.00 24.00 -15.10
CA ALA A 966 19.86 24.86 -15.42
C ALA A 966 18.50 24.12 -15.52
N GLY A 967 17.42 24.85 -15.82
CA GLY A 967 16.07 24.33 -16.06
C GLY A 967 15.88 23.65 -17.42
N TYR A 968 16.79 23.89 -18.38
CA TYR A 968 16.97 23.06 -19.57
C TYR A 968 18.45 22.74 -19.78
N ALA A 969 18.72 21.75 -20.62
CA ALA A 969 20.01 21.53 -21.26
C ALA A 969 19.78 21.13 -22.72
N ASN A 970 20.78 21.26 -23.58
CA ASN A 970 20.70 20.82 -24.97
C ASN A 970 21.99 20.14 -25.43
N THR A 971 21.86 19.31 -26.45
CA THR A 971 22.93 18.64 -27.19
C THR A 971 22.93 19.19 -28.63
N ASP A 972 23.59 18.51 -29.57
CA ASP A 972 23.56 18.87 -30.99
C ASP A 972 22.19 18.58 -31.65
N LYS A 973 21.37 17.68 -31.06
CA LYS A 973 20.09 17.22 -31.63
C LYS A 973 18.92 17.26 -30.66
N ASP A 974 19.16 17.40 -29.36
CA ASP A 974 18.12 17.19 -28.35
C ASP A 974 18.07 18.34 -27.33
N ILE A 975 16.87 18.71 -26.91
CA ILE A 975 16.59 19.72 -25.88
C ILE A 975 15.89 19.03 -24.71
N CYS A 976 16.58 18.95 -23.57
CA CYS A 976 16.05 18.36 -22.34
C CYS A 976 15.47 19.45 -21.45
N LEU A 977 14.15 19.48 -21.29
CA LEU A 977 13.43 20.39 -20.39
C LEU A 977 13.20 19.72 -19.04
N PHE A 978 13.66 20.35 -17.96
CA PHE A 978 13.56 19.82 -16.61
C PHE A 978 12.54 20.60 -15.78
N ALA A 979 11.48 19.93 -15.34
CA ALA A 979 10.47 20.45 -14.43
C ALA A 979 10.63 19.84 -13.03
N THR A 980 10.28 20.62 -12.00
CA THR A 980 10.08 20.14 -10.63
C THR A 980 8.78 20.76 -10.15
N ILE A 981 7.84 19.93 -9.71
CA ILE A 981 6.47 20.35 -9.42
C ILE A 981 6.37 20.95 -8.02
N ASP A 982 6.76 20.20 -7.00
CA ASP A 982 6.79 20.72 -5.63
C ASP A 982 8.11 21.48 -5.38
N LYS A 983 7.95 22.76 -5.03
CA LYS A 983 9.04 23.72 -4.81
C LYS A 983 9.14 24.21 -3.37
N THR A 984 8.44 23.58 -2.43
CA THR A 984 8.50 23.90 -0.98
C THR A 984 9.95 23.90 -0.45
N HIS A 985 10.80 22.97 -0.93
CA HIS A 985 12.21 22.87 -0.56
C HIS A 985 13.16 23.83 -1.32
N ILE A 986 12.67 24.68 -2.24
CA ILE A 986 13.50 25.59 -3.04
C ILE A 986 13.55 26.97 -2.36
N LEU A 987 14.62 27.21 -1.60
CA LEU A 987 14.87 28.42 -0.82
C LEU A 987 15.10 29.71 -1.66
N GLN A 988 15.40 29.58 -2.96
CA GLN A 988 15.62 30.71 -3.85
C GLN A 988 14.35 31.04 -4.65
N GLU A 989 13.72 32.19 -4.37
CA GLU A 989 12.47 32.62 -5.03
C GLU A 989 12.60 32.72 -6.55
N ASN A 990 13.76 33.17 -7.06
CA ASN A 990 14.09 33.28 -8.48
C ASN A 990 14.12 31.94 -9.26
N LEU A 991 13.85 30.80 -8.60
CA LEU A 991 13.74 29.47 -9.22
C LEU A 991 12.30 28.87 -9.12
N LYS A 992 11.35 29.60 -8.53
CA LYS A 992 9.94 29.20 -8.39
C LYS A 992 9.10 29.45 -9.65
N TYR A 993 9.55 28.91 -10.79
CA TYR A 993 8.77 28.85 -12.02
C TYR A 993 7.51 27.97 -11.85
N ASP A 994 6.35 28.42 -12.33
CA ASP A 994 5.10 27.65 -12.24
C ASP A 994 4.95 26.68 -13.43
N ASN A 995 5.52 25.48 -13.31
CA ASN A 995 5.42 24.44 -14.33
C ASN A 995 4.24 23.52 -13.96
N SER A 996 3.19 23.50 -14.78
CA SER A 996 1.92 22.81 -14.50
C SER A 996 1.52 21.89 -15.65
N LEU A 997 0.66 20.92 -15.34
CA LEU A 997 -0.04 20.10 -16.33
C LEU A 997 -1.31 20.84 -16.74
N PHE A 998 -1.52 21.02 -18.06
CA PHE A 998 -2.73 21.63 -18.63
C PHE A 998 -3.73 20.58 -19.11
N ALA A 999 -3.23 19.43 -19.58
CA ALA A 999 -3.99 18.23 -19.93
C ALA A 999 -3.05 17.03 -19.94
N ASP A 1000 -3.56 15.80 -20.00
CA ASP A 1000 -2.77 14.55 -20.03
C ASP A 1000 -1.66 14.52 -21.10
N ASN A 1001 -1.72 15.36 -22.14
CA ASN A 1001 -0.66 15.51 -23.16
C ASN A 1001 -0.17 16.96 -23.36
N LEU A 1002 -0.45 17.89 -22.44
CA LEU A 1002 -0.08 19.31 -22.59
C LEU A 1002 0.54 19.83 -21.29
N ILE A 1003 1.80 20.26 -21.37
CA ILE A 1003 2.60 20.71 -20.21
C ILE A 1003 3.03 22.16 -20.40
N GLN A 1004 2.84 22.99 -19.37
CA GLN A 1004 3.50 24.29 -19.27
C GLN A 1004 4.91 24.14 -18.69
N TRP A 1005 5.88 24.63 -19.44
CA TRP A 1005 7.24 24.83 -18.98
C TRP A 1005 7.63 26.31 -19.13
N ILE A 1006 8.12 26.92 -18.05
CA ILE A 1006 8.58 28.31 -18.07
C ILE A 1006 10.10 28.35 -18.20
N SER A 1007 10.56 29.18 -19.13
CA SER A 1007 11.98 29.43 -19.42
C SER A 1007 12.67 30.31 -18.36
N GLN A 1008 13.99 30.47 -18.47
CA GLN A 1008 14.75 31.37 -17.60
C GLN A 1008 14.33 32.85 -17.77
N PRO A 1009 14.53 33.73 -16.77
CA PRO A 1009 13.94 35.07 -16.73
C PRO A 1009 14.48 36.04 -17.78
N LYS A 1010 15.54 35.68 -18.51
CA LYS A 1010 16.12 36.48 -19.60
C LYS A 1010 15.73 35.99 -20.99
N THR A 1011 15.05 34.84 -21.08
CA THR A 1011 14.64 34.24 -22.35
C THR A 1011 13.41 34.96 -22.89
N ALA A 1012 13.48 35.38 -24.16
CA ALA A 1012 12.42 36.05 -24.90
C ALA A 1012 12.28 35.40 -26.28
N HIS A 1013 11.12 35.49 -26.93
CA HIS A 1013 10.83 34.91 -28.24
C HIS A 1013 11.86 35.32 -29.31
N ASN A 1014 12.36 36.57 -29.24
CA ASN A 1014 13.35 37.08 -30.18
C ASN A 1014 14.81 36.64 -29.89
N SER A 1015 15.08 36.08 -28.70
CA SER A 1015 16.40 35.60 -28.29
C SER A 1015 16.76 34.29 -28.97
N ASN A 1016 18.05 33.98 -29.13
CA ASN A 1016 18.51 32.74 -29.75
C ASN A 1016 17.91 31.49 -29.05
N VAL A 1017 17.79 31.53 -27.72
CA VAL A 1017 17.21 30.42 -26.91
C VAL A 1017 15.69 30.35 -27.11
N GLY A 1018 14.99 31.48 -27.19
CA GLY A 1018 13.56 31.50 -27.48
C GLY A 1018 13.24 30.94 -28.86
N LYS A 1019 13.98 31.38 -29.89
CA LYS A 1019 13.89 30.84 -31.26
C LYS A 1019 14.23 29.35 -31.34
N MET A 1020 15.21 28.88 -30.57
CA MET A 1020 15.56 27.46 -30.47
C MET A 1020 14.39 26.62 -29.94
N PHE A 1021 13.55 27.18 -29.04
CA PHE A 1021 12.35 26.50 -28.56
C PHE A 1021 11.17 26.59 -29.54
N THR A 1022 10.89 27.76 -30.11
CA THR A 1022 9.73 27.94 -31.01
C THR A 1022 9.91 27.26 -32.37
N ASN A 1023 11.14 27.21 -32.88
CA ASN A 1023 11.48 26.68 -34.19
C ASN A 1023 12.27 25.36 -34.08
N HIS A 1024 12.11 24.62 -32.99
CA HIS A 1024 12.93 23.43 -32.69
C HIS A 1024 12.90 22.40 -33.84
N SER A 1025 11.72 22.12 -34.41
CA SER A 1025 11.55 21.17 -35.52
C SER A 1025 12.25 21.61 -36.81
N GLU A 1026 12.20 22.91 -37.14
CA GLU A 1026 12.90 23.48 -38.31
C GLU A 1026 14.42 23.41 -38.15
N LEU A 1027 14.90 23.56 -36.92
CA LEU A 1027 16.32 23.49 -36.55
C LEU A 1027 16.81 22.05 -36.32
N GLY A 1028 15.93 21.04 -36.45
CA GLY A 1028 16.28 19.62 -36.28
C GLY A 1028 16.42 19.15 -34.83
N TYR A 1029 15.86 19.88 -33.85
CA TYR A 1029 15.90 19.54 -32.44
C TYR A 1029 14.69 18.72 -31.98
N ASN A 1030 14.95 17.56 -31.36
CA ASN A 1030 13.97 16.83 -30.56
C ASN A 1030 13.81 17.53 -29.19
N VAL A 1031 12.59 17.69 -28.68
CA VAL A 1031 12.37 18.22 -27.33
C VAL A 1031 11.87 17.10 -26.43
N HIS A 1032 12.48 16.97 -25.25
CA HIS A 1032 12.27 15.90 -24.28
C HIS A 1032 11.86 16.48 -22.93
N ILE A 1033 10.74 16.01 -22.37
CA ILE A 1033 10.23 16.52 -21.08
C ILE A 1033 10.63 15.57 -19.94
N PHE A 1034 11.25 16.14 -18.91
CA PHE A 1034 11.70 15.44 -17.72
C PHE A 1034 11.12 16.09 -16.47
N ILE A 1035 10.32 15.36 -15.70
CA ILE A 1035 9.58 15.86 -14.53
C ILE A 1035 10.04 15.17 -13.24
N ARG A 1036 9.87 15.82 -12.10
CA ARG A 1036 9.94 15.18 -10.78
C ARG A 1036 9.07 15.94 -9.80
N LYS A 1037 8.61 15.26 -8.75
CA LYS A 1037 7.85 15.88 -7.67
C LYS A 1037 8.74 16.84 -6.86
N TYR A 1038 9.69 16.30 -6.10
CA TYR A 1038 10.61 17.08 -5.25
C TYR A 1038 12.01 17.23 -5.86
N ALA A 1039 12.65 18.38 -5.60
CA ALA A 1039 14.03 18.63 -6.06
C ALA A 1039 15.09 17.80 -5.31
N PHE A 1040 14.89 17.72 -4.00
CA PHE A 1040 15.69 17.00 -3.03
C PHE A 1040 14.74 16.38 -2.03
N MET A 1041 15.18 15.31 -1.39
CA MET A 1041 14.61 14.85 -0.12
C MET A 1041 15.73 14.55 0.88
N ASN A 1042 15.32 14.38 2.14
CA ASN A 1042 16.13 14.11 3.33
C ASN A 1042 17.53 13.51 3.04
N ASN A 1043 18.58 14.22 3.50
CA ASN A 1043 20.00 14.05 3.18
C ASN A 1043 20.54 14.77 1.91
N ASN A 1044 19.81 15.74 1.33
CA ASN A 1044 20.23 16.49 0.12
C ASN A 1044 20.51 15.62 -1.12
N LYS A 1045 20.03 14.37 -1.17
CA LYS A 1045 20.15 13.52 -2.35
C LYS A 1045 19.23 14.08 -3.44
N THR A 1046 19.77 14.28 -4.65
CA THR A 1046 19.00 14.85 -5.77
C THR A 1046 18.14 13.74 -6.38
N ASN A 1047 16.82 13.95 -6.43
CA ASN A 1047 15.91 12.97 -7.03
C ASN A 1047 16.10 12.92 -8.57
N PRO A 1048 16.02 11.71 -9.18
CA PRO A 1048 15.99 11.57 -10.64
C PRO A 1048 14.72 12.19 -11.22
N PHE A 1049 14.71 12.39 -12.54
CA PHE A 1049 13.55 12.86 -13.29
C PHE A 1049 12.90 11.71 -14.05
N ILE A 1050 11.58 11.66 -14.03
CA ILE A 1050 10.77 10.78 -14.88
C ILE A 1050 10.71 11.40 -16.28
N TYR A 1051 11.03 10.63 -17.31
CA TYR A 1051 10.89 11.05 -18.71
C TYR A 1051 9.42 10.91 -19.15
N LEU A 1052 8.81 11.96 -19.68
CA LEU A 1052 7.41 11.94 -20.12
C LEU A 1052 7.23 11.72 -21.63
N GLY A 1053 8.34 11.60 -22.38
CA GLY A 1053 8.32 11.46 -23.83
C GLY A 1053 8.85 12.69 -24.57
N LYS A 1054 8.76 12.60 -25.90
CA LYS A 1054 9.03 13.72 -26.80
C LYS A 1054 7.86 14.69 -26.78
N ALA A 1055 8.15 15.95 -27.04
CA ALA A 1055 7.16 17.00 -27.19
C ALA A 1055 7.43 17.88 -28.40
N ASN A 1056 6.38 18.51 -28.88
CA ASN A 1056 6.41 19.51 -29.92
C ASN A 1056 5.90 20.86 -29.37
N TYR A 1057 6.47 21.96 -29.85
CA TYR A 1057 6.03 23.30 -29.50
C TYR A 1057 4.58 23.49 -29.93
N TYR A 1058 3.70 23.86 -28.98
CA TYR A 1058 2.30 24.13 -29.26
C TYR A 1058 2.04 25.64 -29.30
N LYS A 1059 2.43 26.35 -28.25
CA LYS A 1059 2.23 27.81 -28.12
C LYS A 1059 3.11 28.39 -27.01
N SER A 1060 3.41 29.68 -27.04
CA SER A 1060 4.03 30.39 -25.92
C SER A 1060 3.48 31.79 -25.72
N TYR A 1061 3.66 32.28 -24.50
CA TYR A 1061 3.16 33.57 -24.02
C TYR A 1061 4.18 34.24 -23.09
N GLY A 1062 4.19 35.57 -23.09
CA GLY A 1062 5.09 36.37 -22.27
C GLY A 1062 6.54 36.36 -22.76
N ASP A 1063 7.30 37.38 -22.38
CA ASP A 1063 8.74 37.47 -22.61
C ASP A 1063 9.43 37.74 -21.28
N LYS A 1064 10.59 37.12 -21.06
CA LYS A 1064 11.45 37.34 -19.89
C LYS A 1064 10.74 37.07 -18.55
N PRO A 1065 10.25 35.83 -18.29
CA PRO A 1065 10.44 34.61 -19.08
C PRO A 1065 9.30 34.33 -20.07
N MET A 1066 9.60 33.54 -21.11
CA MET A 1066 8.56 32.86 -21.90
C MET A 1066 7.94 31.71 -21.10
N ARG A 1067 6.60 31.63 -21.11
CA ARG A 1067 5.82 30.44 -20.74
C ARG A 1067 5.52 29.66 -22.01
N ILE A 1068 5.87 28.38 -22.07
CA ILE A 1068 5.75 27.56 -23.27
C ILE A 1068 4.88 26.34 -22.97
N LEU A 1069 3.83 26.15 -23.77
CA LEU A 1069 3.01 24.95 -23.81
C LEU A 1069 3.66 23.94 -24.77
N TRP A 1070 3.99 22.79 -24.24
CA TRP A 1070 4.58 21.66 -24.96
C TRP A 1070 3.55 20.55 -25.07
N LYS A 1071 3.21 20.16 -26.30
CA LYS A 1071 2.32 19.03 -26.56
C LYS A 1071 3.16 17.75 -26.65
N LEU A 1072 2.91 16.82 -25.75
CA LEU A 1072 3.53 15.49 -25.78
C LEU A 1072 2.98 14.67 -26.95
N ASP A 1073 3.84 13.80 -27.49
CA ASP A 1073 3.44 12.86 -28.56
C ASP A 1073 2.49 11.76 -28.03
N GLU A 1074 2.62 11.40 -26.75
CA GLU A 1074 1.76 10.46 -26.02
C GLU A 1074 1.06 11.13 -24.83
N LYS A 1075 -0.04 10.53 -24.35
CA LYS A 1075 -0.69 10.94 -23.10
C LYS A 1075 0.04 10.32 -21.90
N ILE A 1076 0.28 11.13 -20.87
CA ILE A 1076 0.77 10.69 -19.57
C ILE A 1076 -0.29 9.76 -18.92
N PRO A 1077 0.10 8.60 -18.39
CA PRO A 1077 -0.78 7.74 -17.62
C PRO A 1077 -1.35 8.47 -16.39
N GLN A 1078 -2.65 8.33 -16.14
CA GLN A 1078 -3.35 8.95 -15.00
C GLN A 1078 -2.67 8.65 -13.66
N GLU A 1079 -2.22 7.40 -13.43
CA GLU A 1079 -1.47 6.99 -12.23
C GLU A 1079 -0.24 7.86 -11.96
N LEU A 1080 0.50 8.23 -13.01
CA LEU A 1080 1.69 9.08 -12.91
C LEU A 1080 1.33 10.56 -12.69
N ILE A 1081 0.16 11.01 -13.18
CA ILE A 1081 -0.38 12.34 -12.89
C ILE A 1081 -0.68 12.43 -11.37
N TYR A 1082 -1.37 11.44 -10.80
CA TYR A 1082 -1.63 11.38 -9.36
C TYR A 1082 -0.33 11.32 -8.53
N GLU A 1083 0.66 10.47 -8.90
CA GLU A 1083 1.97 10.41 -8.20
C GLU A 1083 2.63 11.79 -8.16
N LEU A 1084 2.64 12.53 -9.27
CA LEU A 1084 3.38 13.77 -9.42
C LEU A 1084 2.67 15.00 -8.82
N TYR A 1085 1.35 15.10 -8.94
CA TYR A 1085 0.62 16.33 -8.69
C TYR A 1085 -0.21 16.37 -7.40
N ASN A 1086 -0.44 15.23 -6.72
CA ASN A 1086 -1.27 15.17 -5.49
C ASN A 1086 -2.64 15.86 -5.70
N LEU A 1087 -3.47 15.23 -6.55
CA LEU A 1087 -4.89 15.55 -6.61
C LEU A 1087 -5.55 14.95 -5.35
N ASP A 1088 -5.53 15.73 -4.26
CA ASP A 1088 -6.14 15.44 -2.95
C ASP A 1088 -7.67 15.65 -2.94
#